data_AF-A0A1Y4VLG8-F1
#
_entry.id   AF-A0A1Y4VLG8-F1
#
_cell.length_a   1.000
_cell.length_b   1.000
_cell.length_c   1.000
_cell.angle_alpha   90.00
_cell.angle_beta   90.00
_cell.angle_gamma   90.00
#
_symmetry.space_group_name_H-M   'P 1'
#
loop_
_entity.id
_entity.type
_entity.pdbx_description
1 polymer ?
#
loop_
_entity_poly.entity_id
_entity_poly.type
_entity_poly.pdbx_seq_one_letter_code
_entity_poly.pdbx_strand_id
1 'polypeptide(L)'
;MIRKLFLLMLFATCSYSLFGQSSFYHRMETAIDLGVCDSTYYYEGTLNTGDYSNDYVLPSYKEPDFSFGNEIFFKLTLTRSMDVGIGINGPSEVGTFAHILDVTGKEVDRLNLGYADLCISLLPGTYYIVAESMDYGAGKVVEEGLIYLYIYIDEREIGEDFYYPMDLGTFGSEFTVSHTDNITEYISDYEPGADNHDDYHDMVYCFTLQSPVRLKLENSSEYCHTLLKRWEDDVVEPIYAASENLMYYDLEPGIYYIHTWALGWGYTWQTVSLTGTPIPAGSSFSSPIDIVGEYYGTAFYYDHTFDTSVFVGSKMSFKAGSEVYYRVTFTQPISLDVCNCDSEVNDTYLMVYSLNQELLYVNDVAWGRGACDNGEHAYLQIPYLSPGTYYIVVDGSTNGKINLFINGVLSGPVGDDPDTAIDAGTYGLLFTDTRDTSLYGDRTSGFISGCTPFNDVFYKFTLTSPMDLRVSHCGSVLSETHLGLLDSTRSMLYSSADSCEIKVDSLPAGTYYIVSEGNSANGFITTNLETLVSQDSLSPTSTQPYVLSYVPTVATDDVLSLADAEVRHEIQYYDHFGNPTVKVQHGFSPLGHDLITLQDYDALNRASKLWLPVAYGSSDGSYVNPGKLSQTARSFSLYGMDSHPYSLTVYDGSALNEVVEEYGPGKNWHTTGHSVKNDRMTNVLASVRLYGVGENFSLTMSGLYSPCTLDAVRTTDEDGNVTYEFRDKTGRTLLTRQMNGDEAHDTYTVYDNYGNVCFILPPLAADSLMAVKSYAESHPVLQKYAYIYHYDKYNRCIYKKLPGCDPVYTIYDAADRPVFTQDGEQRKRNEWSFSIPDGFGRVVLSGICKNQPAYGAESTP
;
A
#
# COMPACT_ATOMS: atom_id res chain seq x y z
N MET A 1 -7.94 -14.75 -63.38
CA MET A 1 -6.59 -14.93 -62.78
C MET A 1 -6.45 -14.25 -61.41
N ILE A 2 -7.12 -13.12 -61.14
CA ILE A 2 -7.06 -12.40 -59.85
C ILE A 2 -7.84 -13.10 -58.70
N ARG A 3 -8.85 -13.92 -58.99
CA ARG A 3 -9.61 -14.70 -57.97
C ARG A 3 -8.86 -15.92 -57.39
N LYS A 4 -7.77 -16.38 -58.01
CA LYS A 4 -6.94 -17.48 -57.46
C LYS A 4 -5.75 -16.98 -56.63
N LEU A 5 -5.36 -15.71 -56.76
CA LEU A 5 -4.30 -15.12 -55.93
C LEU A 5 -4.83 -14.67 -54.56
N PHE A 6 -6.10 -14.26 -54.48
CA PHE A 6 -6.72 -13.84 -53.21
C PHE A 6 -7.00 -15.00 -52.26
N LEU A 7 -7.28 -16.22 -52.78
CA LEU A 7 -7.42 -17.40 -51.93
C LEU A 7 -6.08 -17.94 -51.41
N LEU A 8 -4.96 -17.63 -52.06
CA LEU A 8 -3.64 -18.07 -51.60
C LEU A 8 -3.06 -17.14 -50.51
N MET A 9 -3.47 -15.86 -50.46
CA MET A 9 -3.12 -14.96 -49.36
C MET A 9 -4.00 -15.14 -48.12
N LEU A 10 -5.21 -15.70 -48.25
CA LEU A 10 -6.07 -16.02 -47.10
C LEU A 10 -5.68 -17.32 -46.38
N PHE A 11 -4.91 -18.21 -47.02
CA PHE A 11 -4.44 -19.46 -46.40
C PHE A 11 -3.03 -19.36 -45.80
N ALA A 12 -2.31 -18.27 -46.03
CA ALA A 12 -0.98 -18.03 -45.45
C ALA A 12 -1.01 -17.18 -44.16
N THR A 13 -2.19 -16.71 -43.74
CA THR A 13 -2.40 -15.96 -42.49
C THR A 13 -3.05 -16.79 -41.38
N CYS A 14 -3.32 -18.07 -41.63
CA CYS A 14 -3.83 -19.03 -40.64
C CYS A 14 -2.77 -20.02 -40.16
N SER A 15 -1.53 -19.58 -39.99
CA SER A 15 -0.47 -20.43 -39.41
C SER A 15 0.62 -19.60 -38.75
N TYR A 16 0.30 -19.02 -37.60
CA TYR A 16 1.24 -18.69 -36.52
C TYR A 16 0.45 -18.69 -35.20
N SER A 17 -0.02 -19.87 -34.81
CA SER A 17 -0.21 -20.23 -33.41
C SER A 17 1.17 -20.52 -32.83
N LEU A 18 1.66 -19.71 -31.90
CA LEU A 18 2.65 -20.08 -30.87
C LEU A 18 2.90 -18.87 -29.94
N PHE A 19 2.80 -19.14 -28.63
CA PHE A 19 2.91 -18.27 -27.43
C PHE A 19 1.63 -17.50 -27.06
N GLY A 20 0.86 -17.80 -26.00
CA GLY A 20 1.03 -18.75 -24.89
C GLY A 20 0.13 -18.36 -23.71
N GLN A 21 -1.19 -18.56 -23.83
CA GLN A 21 -2.11 -18.74 -22.70
C GLN A 21 -2.42 -20.24 -22.66
N SER A 22 -2.29 -20.90 -21.50
CA SER A 22 -2.54 -22.32 -21.39
C SER A 22 -4.06 -22.60 -21.44
N SER A 23 -4.48 -23.45 -22.37
CA SER A 23 -5.88 -23.69 -22.76
C SER A 23 -6.74 -24.43 -21.72
N PHE A 24 -6.19 -24.83 -20.59
CA PHE A 24 -6.83 -25.79 -19.67
C PHE A 24 -7.67 -25.17 -18.54
N TYR A 25 -7.68 -23.84 -18.34
CA TYR A 25 -8.47 -23.21 -17.25
C TYR A 25 -9.98 -23.49 -17.34
N HIS A 26 -10.53 -23.58 -18.55
CA HIS A 26 -11.93 -23.97 -18.74
C HIS A 26 -12.22 -25.40 -18.27
N ARG A 27 -11.21 -26.29 -18.26
CA ARG A 27 -11.36 -27.67 -17.80
C ARG A 27 -11.29 -27.79 -16.29
N MET A 28 -10.55 -26.89 -15.62
CA MET A 28 -10.61 -26.73 -14.17
C MET A 28 -12.02 -26.33 -13.71
N GLU A 29 -12.72 -25.47 -14.45
CA GLU A 29 -14.12 -25.10 -14.15
C GLU A 29 -15.11 -26.26 -14.32
N THR A 30 -14.84 -27.17 -15.27
CA THR A 30 -15.68 -28.34 -15.56
C THR A 30 -15.15 -29.65 -14.95
N ALA A 31 -14.18 -29.55 -14.03
CA ALA A 31 -13.55 -30.70 -13.42
C ALA A 31 -14.57 -31.56 -12.66
N ILE A 32 -14.30 -32.86 -12.57
CA ILE A 32 -15.07 -33.78 -11.73
C ILE A 32 -14.82 -33.40 -10.27
N ASP A 33 -15.83 -32.81 -9.63
CA ASP A 33 -15.72 -32.36 -8.24
C ASP A 33 -15.77 -33.54 -7.28
N LEU A 34 -14.65 -33.82 -6.61
CA LEU A 34 -14.54 -34.81 -5.54
C LEU A 34 -15.11 -34.29 -4.22
N GLY A 35 -15.35 -32.98 -4.13
CA GLY A 35 -15.94 -32.30 -2.98
C GLY A 35 -14.93 -31.68 -2.03
N VAL A 36 -15.43 -31.36 -0.83
CA VAL A 36 -14.66 -30.82 0.28
C VAL A 36 -14.34 -31.95 1.25
N CYS A 37 -13.06 -32.23 1.45
CA CYS A 37 -12.56 -33.30 2.29
C CYS A 37 -12.08 -32.75 3.64
N ASP A 38 -12.65 -33.30 4.71
CA ASP A 38 -12.32 -33.00 6.10
C ASP A 38 -11.97 -34.26 6.94
N SER A 39 -12.05 -35.44 6.32
CA SER A 39 -11.61 -36.75 6.84
C SER A 39 -11.12 -37.65 5.69
N THR A 40 -10.67 -38.87 6.00
CA THR A 40 -10.30 -39.87 4.99
C THR A 40 -11.37 -40.02 3.90
N TYR A 41 -10.94 -40.01 2.64
CA TYR A 41 -11.80 -40.11 1.47
C TYR A 41 -11.18 -41.06 0.42
N TYR A 42 -12.04 -41.79 -0.30
CA TYR A 42 -11.61 -42.72 -1.34
C TYR A 42 -12.52 -42.59 -2.55
N TYR A 43 -11.92 -42.34 -3.70
CA TYR A 43 -12.55 -42.35 -5.01
C TYR A 43 -11.97 -43.49 -5.84
N GLU A 44 -12.83 -44.20 -6.56
CA GLU A 44 -12.43 -45.20 -7.55
C GLU A 44 -13.38 -45.09 -8.76
N GLY A 45 -12.80 -45.01 -9.95
CA GLY A 45 -13.56 -44.80 -11.18
C GLY A 45 -12.88 -45.40 -12.41
N THR A 46 -13.71 -45.86 -13.35
CA THR A 46 -13.29 -46.22 -14.70
C THR A 46 -13.77 -45.14 -15.67
N LEU A 47 -12.85 -44.47 -16.34
CA LEU A 47 -13.14 -43.37 -17.25
C LEU A 47 -12.50 -43.62 -18.61
N ASN A 48 -13.20 -43.27 -19.69
CA ASN A 48 -12.68 -43.39 -21.05
C ASN A 48 -12.06 -42.05 -21.48
N THR A 49 -10.79 -42.05 -21.84
CA THR A 49 -10.10 -40.82 -22.27
C THR A 49 -10.63 -40.26 -23.59
N GLY A 50 -11.29 -41.08 -24.42
CA GLY A 50 -11.95 -40.62 -25.65
C GLY A 50 -13.16 -39.71 -25.42
N ASP A 51 -13.69 -39.64 -24.19
CA ASP A 51 -14.78 -38.72 -23.84
C ASP A 51 -14.27 -37.30 -23.49
N TYR A 52 -12.95 -37.09 -23.52
CA TYR A 52 -12.27 -35.87 -23.10
C TYR A 52 -11.31 -35.32 -24.18
N SER A 53 -10.78 -34.12 -23.99
CA SER A 53 -9.87 -33.44 -24.92
C SER A 53 -8.42 -33.47 -24.44
N ASN A 54 -7.48 -33.32 -25.37
CA ASN A 54 -6.06 -33.06 -25.12
C ASN A 54 -5.77 -31.55 -25.21
N ASP A 55 -5.91 -30.83 -24.10
CA ASP A 55 -5.76 -29.37 -24.00
C ASP A 55 -4.85 -28.88 -22.85
N TYR A 56 -4.41 -29.79 -21.98
CA TYR A 56 -3.31 -29.59 -21.05
C TYR A 56 -1.98 -29.82 -21.78
N VAL A 57 -1.17 -28.77 -21.90
CA VAL A 57 0.13 -28.84 -22.60
C VAL A 57 1.25 -28.48 -21.66
N LEU A 58 2.06 -29.49 -21.31
CA LEU A 58 3.30 -29.27 -20.57
C LEU A 58 4.35 -28.53 -21.44
N PRO A 59 5.23 -27.72 -20.83
CA PRO A 59 6.38 -27.18 -21.54
C PRO A 59 7.22 -28.32 -22.13
N SER A 60 7.46 -28.27 -23.45
CA SER A 60 8.03 -29.37 -24.25
C SER A 60 9.41 -29.87 -23.84
N TYR A 61 10.08 -29.21 -22.88
CA TYR A 61 11.39 -29.62 -22.35
C TYR A 61 11.29 -30.52 -21.12
N LYS A 62 10.11 -30.65 -20.51
CA LYS A 62 9.96 -31.34 -19.22
C LYS A 62 9.93 -32.87 -19.36
N GLU A 63 9.54 -33.44 -20.50
CA GLU A 63 9.43 -34.91 -20.70
C GLU A 63 9.59 -35.29 -22.19
N PRO A 64 10.81 -35.25 -22.75
CA PRO A 64 11.04 -35.52 -24.18
C PRO A 64 10.77 -36.98 -24.57
N ASP A 65 10.67 -37.90 -23.61
CA ASP A 65 10.53 -39.33 -23.87
C ASP A 65 9.07 -39.81 -23.92
N PHE A 66 8.09 -38.97 -23.58
CA PHE A 66 6.67 -39.31 -23.56
C PHE A 66 5.86 -38.49 -24.57
N SER A 67 4.78 -39.08 -25.07
CA SER A 67 3.69 -38.35 -25.74
C SER A 67 2.45 -38.45 -24.88
N PHE A 68 1.67 -37.37 -24.83
CA PHE A 68 0.46 -37.26 -24.02
C PHE A 68 -0.79 -37.16 -24.89
N GLY A 69 -1.88 -37.76 -24.42
CA GLY A 69 -3.20 -37.83 -25.07
C GLY A 69 -4.24 -37.03 -24.28
N ASN A 70 -5.51 -37.46 -24.33
CA ASN A 70 -6.60 -36.72 -23.66
C ASN A 70 -6.51 -36.83 -22.12
N GLU A 71 -6.93 -35.77 -21.43
CA GLU A 71 -6.86 -35.68 -19.97
C GLU A 71 -8.20 -35.43 -19.26
N ILE A 72 -8.22 -35.84 -18.00
CA ILE A 72 -9.36 -35.77 -17.10
C ILE A 72 -8.97 -34.92 -15.89
N PHE A 73 -9.77 -33.87 -15.62
CA PHE A 73 -9.59 -33.02 -14.45
C PHE A 73 -10.53 -33.45 -13.32
N PHE A 74 -9.97 -33.56 -12.13
CA PHE A 74 -10.70 -33.68 -10.88
C PHE A 74 -10.42 -32.44 -10.03
N LYS A 75 -11.41 -32.01 -9.25
CA LYS A 75 -11.27 -30.91 -8.30
C LYS A 75 -11.38 -31.46 -6.88
N LEU A 76 -10.45 -31.07 -6.04
CA LEU A 76 -10.37 -31.47 -4.64
C LEU A 76 -10.23 -30.23 -3.75
N THR A 77 -11.02 -30.13 -2.68
CA THR A 77 -10.85 -29.07 -1.68
C THR A 77 -10.54 -29.68 -0.32
N LEU A 78 -9.39 -29.35 0.24
CA LEU A 78 -8.92 -29.82 1.54
C LEU A 78 -9.17 -28.75 2.61
N THR A 79 -9.75 -29.13 3.74
CA THR A 79 -9.99 -28.21 4.88
C THR A 79 -8.90 -28.22 5.94
N ARG A 80 -8.01 -29.20 5.87
CA ARG A 80 -6.81 -29.38 6.71
C ARG A 80 -5.70 -29.98 5.85
N SER A 81 -4.49 -30.05 6.40
CA SER A 81 -3.37 -30.76 5.78
C SER A 81 -3.69 -32.26 5.66
N MET A 82 -3.51 -32.86 4.48
CA MET A 82 -3.88 -34.25 4.19
C MET A 82 -2.90 -34.91 3.22
N ASP A 83 -2.74 -36.22 3.34
CA ASP A 83 -2.00 -37.03 2.37
C ASP A 83 -2.92 -37.42 1.22
N VAL A 84 -2.48 -37.13 -0.01
CA VAL A 84 -3.21 -37.43 -1.24
C VAL A 84 -2.42 -38.45 -2.04
N GLY A 85 -3.05 -39.60 -2.30
CA GLY A 85 -2.53 -40.67 -3.11
C GLY A 85 -3.34 -40.90 -4.37
N ILE A 86 -2.68 -41.02 -5.52
CA ILE A 86 -3.30 -41.23 -6.82
C ILE A 86 -2.66 -42.44 -7.50
N GLY A 87 -3.46 -43.43 -7.87
CA GLY A 87 -2.95 -44.68 -8.45
C GLY A 87 -3.92 -45.30 -9.47
N ILE A 88 -3.50 -46.41 -10.06
CA ILE A 88 -4.30 -47.16 -11.04
C ILE A 88 -4.63 -48.57 -10.54
N ASN A 89 -5.92 -48.95 -10.55
CA ASN A 89 -6.37 -50.26 -10.05
C ASN A 89 -6.68 -51.22 -11.22
N GLY A 90 -5.65 -51.87 -11.77
CA GLY A 90 -5.76 -52.85 -12.85
C GLY A 90 -5.10 -52.40 -14.16
N PRO A 91 -5.14 -53.22 -15.23
CA PRO A 91 -4.49 -52.88 -16.49
C PRO A 91 -5.35 -51.83 -17.23
N SER A 92 -5.09 -50.55 -16.97
CA SER A 92 -5.53 -49.47 -17.84
C SER A 92 -5.16 -49.81 -19.29
N GLU A 93 -6.06 -49.51 -20.23
CA GLU A 93 -5.86 -49.79 -21.65
C GLU A 93 -4.78 -48.87 -22.25
N VAL A 94 -4.51 -47.75 -21.56
CA VAL A 94 -3.53 -46.72 -21.91
C VAL A 94 -2.63 -46.44 -20.71
N GLY A 95 -1.40 -45.97 -20.96
CA GLY A 95 -0.56 -45.43 -19.90
C GLY A 95 -1.18 -44.17 -19.29
N THR A 96 -0.92 -43.89 -18.01
CA THR A 96 -1.48 -42.73 -17.31
C THR A 96 -0.41 -41.96 -16.58
N PHE A 97 -0.41 -40.63 -16.75
CA PHE A 97 0.38 -39.69 -15.99
C PHE A 97 -0.57 -38.87 -15.11
N ALA A 98 -0.23 -38.73 -13.82
CA ALA A 98 -0.97 -37.88 -12.91
C ALA A 98 -0.21 -36.58 -12.68
N HIS A 99 -0.93 -35.47 -12.64
CA HIS A 99 -0.46 -34.16 -12.22
C HIS A 99 -1.35 -33.63 -11.11
N ILE A 100 -0.77 -32.91 -10.16
CA ILE A 100 -1.50 -32.13 -9.18
C ILE A 100 -1.20 -30.66 -9.44
N LEU A 101 -2.24 -29.85 -9.58
CA LEU A 101 -2.16 -28.42 -9.78
C LEU A 101 -2.74 -27.69 -8.57
N ASP A 102 -2.18 -26.54 -8.23
CA ASP A 102 -2.81 -25.62 -7.28
C ASP A 102 -3.99 -24.88 -7.93
N VAL A 103 -4.68 -24.04 -7.14
CA VAL A 103 -5.83 -23.26 -7.61
C VAL A 103 -5.50 -22.31 -8.77
N THR A 104 -4.23 -21.94 -8.94
CA THR A 104 -3.76 -21.09 -10.04
C THR A 104 -3.37 -21.88 -11.29
N GLY A 105 -3.50 -23.21 -11.25
CA GLY A 105 -3.13 -24.09 -12.36
C GLY A 105 -1.62 -24.36 -12.44
N LYS A 106 -0.84 -24.02 -11.41
CA LYS A 106 0.58 -24.33 -11.34
C LYS A 106 0.76 -25.76 -10.83
N GLU A 107 1.59 -26.53 -11.54
CA GLU A 107 1.95 -27.91 -11.16
C GLU A 107 2.68 -27.93 -9.80
N VAL A 108 2.09 -28.67 -8.86
CA VAL A 108 2.60 -28.97 -7.52
C VAL A 108 3.48 -30.21 -7.59
N ASP A 109 2.97 -31.30 -8.15
CA ASP A 109 3.70 -32.56 -8.34
C ASP A 109 3.11 -33.41 -9.47
N ARG A 110 3.83 -34.45 -9.90
CA ARG A 110 3.44 -35.34 -10.99
C ARG A 110 4.15 -36.69 -10.96
N LEU A 111 3.52 -37.73 -11.49
CA LEU A 111 4.14 -39.04 -11.66
C LEU A 111 3.51 -39.87 -12.78
N ASN A 112 4.34 -40.68 -13.42
CA ASN A 112 3.86 -41.77 -14.26
C ASN A 112 3.33 -42.90 -13.36
N LEU A 113 2.00 -43.08 -13.37
CA LEU A 113 1.31 -44.07 -12.53
C LEU A 113 1.62 -45.53 -12.91
N GLY A 114 2.32 -45.76 -14.02
CA GLY A 114 2.85 -47.07 -14.40
C GLY A 114 4.09 -47.49 -13.61
N TYR A 115 4.73 -46.58 -12.87
CA TYR A 115 5.89 -46.88 -12.03
C TYR A 115 5.54 -47.06 -10.56
N ALA A 116 4.71 -46.17 -10.01
CA ALA A 116 4.23 -46.18 -8.64
C ALA A 116 3.00 -45.28 -8.53
N ASP A 117 2.33 -45.30 -7.38
CA ASP A 117 1.31 -44.33 -7.03
C ASP A 117 1.96 -42.97 -6.72
N LEU A 118 1.29 -41.88 -7.10
CA LEU A 118 1.69 -40.53 -6.72
C LEU A 118 1.16 -40.25 -5.31
N CYS A 119 2.06 -40.05 -4.34
CA CYS A 119 1.70 -39.74 -2.97
C CYS A 119 2.32 -38.39 -2.57
N ILE A 120 1.51 -37.46 -2.07
CA ILE A 120 1.96 -36.13 -1.64
C ILE A 120 1.12 -35.60 -0.47
N SER A 121 1.75 -34.88 0.44
CA SER A 121 1.07 -34.15 1.51
C SER A 121 0.71 -32.74 1.01
N LEU A 122 -0.56 -32.36 1.12
CA LEU A 122 -1.08 -31.07 0.64
C LEU A 122 -1.69 -30.27 1.80
N LEU A 123 -1.41 -28.96 1.78
CA LEU A 123 -1.96 -27.99 2.72
C LEU A 123 -3.48 -27.76 2.49
N PRO A 124 -4.19 -27.12 3.44
CA PRO A 124 -5.58 -26.72 3.22
C PRO A 124 -5.71 -25.83 1.99
N GLY A 125 -6.57 -26.19 1.04
CA GLY A 125 -6.68 -25.47 -0.23
C GLY A 125 -7.49 -26.21 -1.29
N THR A 126 -7.63 -25.60 -2.47
CA THR A 126 -8.24 -26.23 -3.64
C THR A 126 -7.17 -26.65 -4.63
N TYR A 127 -7.21 -27.91 -5.02
CA TYR A 127 -6.28 -28.54 -5.94
C TYR A 127 -7.02 -29.20 -7.10
N TYR A 128 -6.30 -29.37 -8.21
CA TYR A 128 -6.82 -30.06 -9.39
C TYR A 128 -5.91 -31.23 -9.73
N ILE A 129 -6.49 -32.42 -9.85
CA ILE A 129 -5.78 -33.62 -10.27
C ILE A 129 -6.04 -33.80 -11.76
N VAL A 130 -4.98 -33.94 -12.55
CA VAL A 130 -5.05 -34.19 -14.00
C VAL A 130 -4.55 -35.60 -14.26
N ALA A 131 -5.43 -36.48 -14.72
CA ALA A 131 -5.07 -37.81 -15.19
C ALA A 131 -5.03 -37.80 -16.72
N GLU A 132 -3.83 -37.90 -17.29
CA GLU A 132 -3.56 -37.74 -18.71
C GLU A 132 -3.11 -39.08 -19.32
N SER A 133 -3.65 -39.46 -20.48
CA SER A 133 -3.14 -40.66 -21.17
C SER A 133 -1.75 -40.43 -21.74
N MET A 134 -0.91 -41.47 -21.76
CA MET A 134 0.45 -41.38 -22.29
C MET A 134 0.91 -42.63 -23.03
N ASP A 135 1.86 -42.45 -23.96
CA ASP A 135 2.65 -43.52 -24.58
C ASP A 135 4.15 -43.13 -24.62
N TYR A 136 5.02 -44.15 -24.61
CA TYR A 136 6.47 -43.98 -24.64
C TYR A 136 6.97 -43.66 -26.06
N GLY A 137 7.66 -42.55 -26.21
CA GLY A 137 8.29 -42.05 -27.44
C GLY A 137 7.74 -40.70 -27.86
N ALA A 138 8.63 -39.73 -28.08
CA ALA A 138 8.30 -38.37 -28.48
C ALA A 138 7.50 -38.29 -29.79
N GLY A 139 6.44 -37.50 -29.82
CA GLY A 139 5.67 -37.17 -31.03
C GLY A 139 4.80 -38.31 -31.58
N LYS A 140 4.51 -39.33 -30.75
CA LYS A 140 3.52 -40.36 -31.07
C LYS A 140 2.11 -39.86 -30.82
N VAL A 141 1.17 -40.39 -31.60
CA VAL A 141 -0.25 -40.25 -31.30
C VAL A 141 -0.60 -41.26 -30.20
N VAL A 142 -1.08 -40.78 -29.07
CA VAL A 142 -1.51 -41.63 -27.95
C VAL A 142 -2.92 -42.15 -28.24
N GLU A 143 -3.13 -43.47 -28.04
CA GLU A 143 -4.44 -44.08 -28.23
C GLU A 143 -5.42 -43.67 -27.10
N GLU A 144 -6.70 -43.61 -27.42
CA GLU A 144 -7.78 -43.37 -26.45
C GLU A 144 -8.25 -44.71 -25.87
N GLY A 145 -8.56 -44.74 -24.57
CA GLY A 145 -8.95 -45.98 -23.90
C GLY A 145 -9.36 -45.79 -22.44
N LEU A 146 -9.68 -46.89 -21.77
CA LEU A 146 -10.11 -46.87 -20.36
C LEU A 146 -8.93 -46.70 -19.39
N ILE A 147 -9.06 -45.75 -18.46
CA ILE A 147 -8.21 -45.58 -17.27
C ILE A 147 -9.01 -46.03 -16.05
N TYR A 148 -8.39 -46.87 -15.21
CA TYR A 148 -8.92 -47.30 -13.91
C TYR A 148 -8.17 -46.56 -12.82
N LEU A 149 -8.72 -45.44 -12.33
CA LEU A 149 -8.07 -44.54 -11.38
C LEU A 149 -8.66 -44.72 -9.98
N TYR A 150 -7.81 -44.70 -8.96
CA TYR A 150 -8.23 -44.41 -7.59
C TYR A 150 -7.49 -43.21 -7.02
N ILE A 151 -8.17 -42.49 -6.15
CA ILE A 151 -7.63 -41.37 -5.40
C ILE A 151 -8.01 -41.62 -3.94
N TYR A 152 -7.01 -41.76 -3.09
CA TYR A 152 -7.22 -41.83 -1.64
C TYR A 152 -6.68 -40.55 -0.99
N ILE A 153 -7.37 -40.13 0.06
CA ILE A 153 -7.01 -38.98 0.86
C ILE A 153 -7.04 -39.47 2.29
N ASP A 154 -5.91 -39.41 2.97
CA ASP A 154 -5.77 -39.85 4.35
C ASP A 154 -5.47 -38.68 5.28
N GLU A 155 -5.95 -38.80 6.52
CA GLU A 155 -5.65 -37.85 7.57
C GLU A 155 -4.19 -37.99 8.00
N ARG A 156 -3.52 -36.86 8.17
CA ARG A 156 -2.18 -36.80 8.72
C ARG A 156 -2.21 -36.96 10.24
N GLU A 157 -1.17 -37.56 10.80
CA GLU A 157 -1.07 -37.75 12.25
C GLU A 157 -0.93 -36.40 12.97
N ILE A 158 -1.51 -36.30 14.18
CA ILE A 158 -1.45 -35.06 14.97
C ILE A 158 -0.01 -34.80 15.36
N GLY A 159 0.52 -33.63 15.01
CA GLY A 159 1.89 -33.23 15.29
C GLY A 159 2.85 -33.44 14.13
N GLU A 160 2.39 -33.87 12.95
CA GLU A 160 3.26 -33.92 11.77
C GLU A 160 3.63 -32.52 11.25
N ASP A 161 2.69 -31.55 11.23
CA ASP A 161 2.97 -30.22 10.66
C ASP A 161 2.43 -29.05 11.49
N PHE A 162 2.75 -27.81 11.06
CA PHE A 162 2.35 -26.57 11.72
C PHE A 162 0.85 -26.23 11.61
N TYR A 163 0.14 -26.84 10.66
CA TYR A 163 -1.31 -26.69 10.46
C TYR A 163 -2.12 -27.72 11.27
N TYR A 164 -1.49 -28.83 11.67
CA TYR A 164 -2.06 -29.85 12.54
C TYR A 164 -1.11 -30.27 13.68
N PRO A 165 -0.65 -29.32 14.52
CA PRO A 165 0.33 -29.58 15.57
C PRO A 165 -0.29 -30.31 16.77
N MET A 166 0.56 -30.95 17.57
CA MET A 166 0.17 -31.53 18.85
C MET A 166 -0.01 -30.43 19.91
N ASP A 167 -1.24 -30.16 20.34
CA ASP A 167 -1.54 -29.17 21.37
C ASP A 167 -1.19 -29.67 22.78
N LEU A 168 -0.19 -29.03 23.40
CA LEU A 168 0.23 -29.29 24.78
C LEU A 168 -0.67 -28.55 25.80
N GLY A 169 -1.42 -27.53 25.37
CA GLY A 169 -2.41 -26.82 26.18
C GLY A 169 -2.17 -25.31 26.33
N THR A 170 -3.00 -24.69 27.19
CA THR A 170 -2.95 -23.26 27.53
C THR A 170 -2.54 -23.05 28.98
N PHE A 171 -1.56 -22.18 29.23
CA PHE A 171 -0.91 -22.04 30.53
C PHE A 171 -0.85 -20.60 31.02
N GLY A 172 -0.91 -20.43 32.35
CA GLY A 172 -0.63 -19.16 33.05
C GLY A 172 0.87 -18.95 33.29
N SER A 173 1.23 -18.26 34.38
CA SER A 173 2.63 -17.92 34.68
C SER A 173 3.46 -19.05 35.31
N GLU A 174 2.80 -20.10 35.81
CA GLU A 174 3.45 -21.24 36.47
C GLU A 174 2.83 -22.55 35.99
N PHE A 175 3.65 -23.42 35.39
CA PHE A 175 3.18 -24.72 34.90
C PHE A 175 4.33 -25.70 34.67
N THR A 176 3.99 -26.98 34.59
CA THR A 176 4.87 -28.02 34.06
C THR A 176 4.03 -28.97 33.21
N VAL A 177 4.45 -29.21 31.97
CA VAL A 177 3.84 -30.20 31.06
C VAL A 177 4.94 -30.99 30.39
N SER A 178 4.71 -32.28 30.17
CA SER A 178 5.62 -33.16 29.44
C SER A 178 4.82 -34.07 28.54
N HIS A 179 5.32 -34.30 27.33
CA HIS A 179 4.76 -35.26 26.38
C HIS A 179 5.86 -36.18 25.88
N THR A 180 5.57 -37.47 25.78
CA THR A 180 6.50 -38.51 25.34
C THR A 180 5.97 -39.15 24.08
N ASP A 181 6.78 -39.17 23.02
CA ASP A 181 6.38 -39.69 21.71
C ASP A 181 7.51 -40.42 20.99
N ASN A 182 7.15 -41.25 20.02
CA ASN A 182 8.07 -41.97 19.15
C ASN A 182 8.16 -41.25 17.80
N ILE A 183 9.21 -40.43 17.61
CA ILE A 183 9.33 -39.56 16.43
C ILE A 183 9.38 -40.34 15.10
N THR A 184 9.73 -41.65 15.11
CA THR A 184 9.75 -42.47 13.89
C THR A 184 8.37 -42.77 13.30
N GLU A 185 7.28 -42.45 14.02
CA GLU A 185 5.91 -42.59 13.54
C GLU A 185 5.47 -41.42 12.65
N TYR A 186 6.27 -40.36 12.58
CA TYR A 186 5.99 -39.12 11.85
C TYR A 186 6.93 -38.99 10.65
N ILE A 187 6.47 -38.37 9.56
CA ILE A 187 7.24 -38.22 8.33
C ILE A 187 7.85 -36.82 8.28
N SER A 188 9.15 -36.70 7.94
CA SER A 188 9.78 -35.39 7.76
C SER A 188 9.24 -34.66 6.53
N ASP A 189 8.45 -33.61 6.75
CA ASP A 189 7.85 -32.85 5.66
C ASP A 189 7.86 -31.32 5.90
N TYR A 190 8.91 -30.83 6.56
CA TYR A 190 9.19 -29.42 6.85
C TYR A 190 8.71 -28.38 5.81
N GLU A 191 8.73 -28.72 4.51
CA GLU A 191 8.09 -27.94 3.44
C GLU A 191 7.08 -28.78 2.63
N PRO A 192 5.88 -28.24 2.31
CA PRO A 192 4.92 -28.90 1.43
C PRO A 192 5.54 -29.26 0.06
N GLY A 193 5.42 -30.52 -0.33
CA GLY A 193 5.94 -31.03 -1.61
C GLY A 193 7.38 -31.57 -1.58
N ALA A 194 7.96 -31.78 -0.39
CA ALA A 194 9.17 -32.57 -0.25
C ALA A 194 8.88 -34.08 -0.43
N ASP A 195 9.75 -34.79 -1.15
CA ASP A 195 9.67 -36.24 -1.32
C ASP A 195 9.85 -36.94 0.04
N ASN A 196 9.01 -37.92 0.35
CA ASN A 196 8.93 -38.66 1.62
C ASN A 196 10.11 -39.64 1.85
N HIS A 197 11.23 -39.40 1.18
CA HIS A 197 12.39 -40.30 1.08
C HIS A 197 13.60 -39.86 1.91
N ASP A 198 13.49 -38.82 2.74
CA ASP A 198 14.58 -38.43 3.63
C ASP A 198 14.55 -39.26 4.92
N ASP A 199 15.72 -39.68 5.40
CA ASP A 199 15.87 -40.51 6.62
C ASP A 199 15.56 -39.72 7.92
N TYR A 200 14.98 -38.52 7.82
CA TYR A 200 14.63 -37.67 8.94
C TYR A 200 13.16 -37.83 9.32
N HIS A 201 12.86 -37.62 10.59
CA HIS A 201 11.51 -37.53 11.12
C HIS A 201 11.40 -36.26 11.96
N ASP A 202 10.28 -35.55 11.84
CA ASP A 202 9.99 -34.35 12.61
C ASP A 202 8.64 -34.42 13.33
N MET A 203 8.47 -33.51 14.30
CA MET A 203 7.22 -33.30 15.02
C MET A 203 7.07 -31.83 15.38
N VAL A 204 5.84 -31.36 15.37
CA VAL A 204 5.42 -30.02 15.75
C VAL A 204 4.44 -30.08 16.92
N TYR A 205 4.82 -29.45 18.03
CA TYR A 205 3.94 -29.19 19.16
C TYR A 205 3.48 -27.75 19.15
N CYS A 206 2.32 -27.44 19.71
CA CYS A 206 1.90 -26.07 19.99
C CYS A 206 1.47 -25.91 21.46
N PHE A 207 1.60 -24.69 21.99
CA PHE A 207 1.06 -24.32 23.30
C PHE A 207 0.75 -22.83 23.36
N THR A 208 -0.13 -22.44 24.28
CA THR A 208 -0.55 -21.05 24.47
C THR A 208 -0.16 -20.53 25.85
N LEU A 209 0.42 -19.34 25.92
CA LEU A 209 0.72 -18.62 27.16
C LEU A 209 -0.25 -17.46 27.38
N GLN A 210 -0.79 -17.35 28.59
CA GLN A 210 -1.70 -16.27 29.00
C GLN A 210 -1.00 -15.13 29.75
N SER A 211 0.23 -15.37 30.20
CA SER A 211 1.04 -14.42 30.97
C SER A 211 2.50 -14.52 30.53
N PRO A 212 3.33 -13.47 30.73
CA PRO A 212 4.77 -13.57 30.52
C PRO A 212 5.40 -14.65 31.41
N VAL A 213 6.27 -15.47 30.84
CA VAL A 213 6.83 -16.66 31.47
C VAL A 213 8.32 -16.80 31.14
N ARG A 214 9.12 -17.09 32.17
CA ARG A 214 10.42 -17.74 32.00
C ARG A 214 10.22 -19.23 31.79
N LEU A 215 10.38 -19.68 30.55
CA LEU A 215 10.16 -21.05 30.11
C LEU A 215 11.48 -21.81 30.12
N LYS A 216 11.50 -23.00 30.74
CA LYS A 216 12.48 -24.05 30.52
C LYS A 216 11.89 -25.06 29.54
N LEU A 217 12.53 -25.23 28.38
CA LEU A 217 12.23 -26.26 27.38
C LEU A 217 13.34 -27.32 27.42
N GLU A 218 12.95 -28.56 27.67
CA GLU A 218 13.87 -29.69 27.77
C GLU A 218 13.38 -30.83 26.87
N ASN A 219 14.26 -31.34 26.00
CA ASN A 219 14.03 -32.57 25.25
C ASN A 219 14.94 -33.67 25.80
N SER A 220 14.37 -34.82 26.17
CA SER A 220 15.13 -35.93 26.75
C SER A 220 16.06 -36.65 25.76
N SER A 221 15.87 -36.46 24.44
CA SER A 221 16.66 -37.13 23.40
C SER A 221 17.81 -36.24 22.93
N GLU A 222 19.05 -36.64 23.17
CA GLU A 222 20.25 -35.93 22.68
C GLU A 222 20.43 -36.04 21.16
N TYR A 223 19.68 -36.93 20.49
CA TYR A 223 19.72 -37.13 19.04
C TYR A 223 18.66 -36.32 18.29
N CYS A 224 17.72 -35.71 19.01
CA CYS A 224 16.74 -34.80 18.43
C CYS A 224 17.28 -33.38 18.51
N HIS A 225 17.08 -32.61 17.45
CA HIS A 225 17.20 -31.17 17.49
C HIS A 225 15.86 -30.58 17.91
N THR A 226 15.89 -29.48 18.66
CA THR A 226 14.69 -28.82 19.18
C THR A 226 14.76 -27.33 18.91
N LEU A 227 13.68 -26.74 18.39
CA LEU A 227 13.54 -25.30 18.19
C LEU A 227 12.18 -24.81 18.69
N LEU A 228 12.15 -23.57 19.19
CA LEU A 228 10.92 -22.86 19.56
C LEU A 228 10.61 -21.79 18.50
N LYS A 229 9.34 -21.63 18.14
CA LYS A 229 8.86 -20.68 17.11
C LYS A 229 7.58 -19.94 17.56
N ARG A 230 7.29 -18.75 16.99
CA ARG A 230 6.03 -17.99 17.18
C ARG A 230 5.05 -18.09 16.00
N TRP A 231 5.56 -18.39 14.81
CA TRP A 231 4.88 -18.71 13.54
C TRP A 231 5.82 -19.60 12.71
N GLU A 232 5.36 -20.22 11.60
CA GLU A 232 6.11 -21.21 10.79
C GLU A 232 7.61 -20.91 10.57
N ASP A 233 8.02 -19.63 10.49
CA ASP A 233 9.41 -19.21 10.25
C ASP A 233 10.06 -18.30 11.32
N ASP A 234 9.35 -17.92 12.38
CA ASP A 234 9.88 -16.99 13.39
C ASP A 234 10.51 -17.75 14.56
N VAL A 235 11.79 -18.12 14.40
CA VAL A 235 12.59 -18.83 15.41
C VAL A 235 12.80 -17.92 16.61
N VAL A 236 12.40 -18.41 17.79
CA VAL A 236 12.64 -17.74 19.06
C VAL A 236 13.99 -18.19 19.59
N GLU A 237 14.92 -17.25 19.72
CA GLU A 237 16.23 -17.51 20.30
C GLU A 237 16.14 -17.67 21.83
N PRO A 238 16.83 -18.67 22.42
CA PRO A 238 16.88 -18.82 23.86
C PRO A 238 17.72 -17.73 24.53
N ILE A 239 17.29 -17.28 25.71
CA ILE A 239 18.09 -16.36 26.55
C ILE A 239 19.33 -17.08 27.13
N TYR A 240 19.24 -18.41 27.26
CA TYR A 240 20.32 -19.27 27.72
C TYR A 240 20.07 -20.69 27.24
N ALA A 241 21.08 -21.32 26.63
CA ALA A 241 21.07 -22.74 26.28
C ALA A 241 22.12 -23.47 27.14
N ALA A 242 21.68 -24.37 28.01
CA ALA A 242 22.59 -25.23 28.75
C ALA A 242 23.14 -26.37 27.88
N SER A 243 22.33 -26.80 26.89
CA SER A 243 22.69 -27.70 25.79
C SER A 243 21.74 -27.47 24.61
N GLU A 244 21.96 -28.13 23.48
CA GLU A 244 21.06 -28.08 22.31
C GLU A 244 19.63 -28.56 22.61
N ASN A 245 19.42 -29.25 23.74
CA ASN A 245 18.13 -29.82 24.15
C ASN A 245 17.67 -29.35 25.54
N LEU A 246 18.34 -28.36 26.12
CA LEU A 246 17.93 -27.72 27.37
C LEU A 246 18.09 -26.21 27.24
N MET A 247 16.97 -25.54 26.98
CA MET A 247 16.91 -24.14 26.61
C MET A 247 15.99 -23.36 27.54
N TYR A 248 16.31 -22.09 27.76
CA TYR A 248 15.54 -21.18 28.59
C TYR A 248 15.14 -19.97 27.76
N TYR A 249 13.90 -19.54 27.92
CA TYR A 249 13.30 -18.43 27.19
C TYR A 249 12.58 -17.50 28.15
N ASP A 250 12.57 -16.20 27.85
CA ASP A 250 11.59 -15.27 28.41
C ASP A 250 10.55 -14.99 27.32
N LEU A 251 9.32 -15.46 27.54
CA LEU A 251 8.24 -15.43 26.57
C LEU A 251 7.12 -14.50 27.04
N GLU A 252 6.48 -13.83 26.09
CA GLU A 252 5.29 -13.01 26.31
C GLU A 252 4.02 -13.88 26.13
N PRO A 253 2.81 -13.39 26.48
CA PRO A 253 1.58 -14.07 26.13
C PRO A 253 1.48 -14.26 24.61
N GLY A 254 1.11 -15.47 24.18
CA GLY A 254 1.08 -15.82 22.75
C GLY A 254 0.99 -17.31 22.51
N ILE A 255 0.91 -17.68 21.22
CA ILE A 255 0.96 -19.07 20.77
C ILE A 255 2.39 -19.36 20.32
N TYR A 256 2.91 -20.51 20.72
CA TYR A 256 4.26 -20.94 20.42
C TYR A 256 4.24 -22.36 19.89
N TYR A 257 5.19 -22.65 19.00
CA TYR A 257 5.38 -23.94 18.38
C TYR A 257 6.74 -24.51 18.76
N ILE A 258 6.82 -25.80 18.98
CA ILE A 258 8.09 -26.51 19.22
C ILE A 258 8.26 -27.46 18.05
N HIS A 259 9.34 -27.29 17.30
CA HIS A 259 9.70 -28.16 16.20
C HIS A 259 10.87 -29.03 16.62
N THR A 260 10.71 -30.35 16.50
CA THR A 260 11.76 -31.33 16.81
C THR A 260 12.04 -32.21 15.62
N TRP A 261 13.30 -32.53 15.31
CA TRP A 261 13.64 -33.45 14.22
C TRP A 261 14.87 -34.32 14.54
N ALA A 262 14.93 -35.53 13.99
CA ALA A 262 16.02 -36.48 14.16
C ALA A 262 16.18 -37.45 12.98
N LEU A 263 17.37 -38.05 12.84
CA LEU A 263 17.62 -39.16 11.90
C LEU A 263 16.98 -40.48 12.41
N GLY A 264 16.21 -41.16 11.56
CA GLY A 264 15.38 -42.33 11.84
C GLY A 264 16.07 -43.68 12.06
N TRP A 265 17.39 -43.71 12.21
CA TRP A 265 18.13 -44.97 12.42
C TRP A 265 18.10 -45.41 13.90
N GLY A 266 16.90 -45.71 14.45
CA GLY A 266 16.70 -46.26 15.79
C GLY A 266 15.35 -45.86 16.44
N TYR A 267 14.95 -46.56 17.52
CA TYR A 267 13.77 -46.18 18.32
C TYR A 267 14.04 -44.87 19.09
N THR A 268 13.79 -43.72 18.48
CA THR A 268 14.05 -42.38 19.07
C THR A 268 12.82 -41.87 19.82
N TRP A 269 12.54 -42.48 20.98
CA TRP A 269 11.58 -41.92 21.94
C TRP A 269 12.11 -40.59 22.47
N GLN A 270 11.31 -39.53 22.35
CA GLN A 270 11.60 -38.23 22.92
C GLN A 270 10.58 -37.86 24.00
N THR A 271 11.01 -37.05 24.97
CA THR A 271 10.12 -36.42 25.94
C THR A 271 10.39 -34.93 25.94
N VAL A 272 9.44 -34.15 25.43
CA VAL A 272 9.48 -32.69 25.46
C VAL A 272 8.81 -32.22 26.74
N SER A 273 9.54 -31.47 27.57
CA SER A 273 9.08 -30.94 28.85
C SER A 273 9.19 -29.42 28.88
N LEU A 274 8.09 -28.78 29.25
CA LEU A 274 7.97 -27.35 29.47
C LEU A 274 7.80 -27.07 30.95
N THR A 275 8.56 -26.13 31.50
CA THR A 275 8.34 -25.60 32.84
C THR A 275 8.32 -24.08 32.80
N GLY A 276 7.18 -23.48 33.11
CA GLY A 276 7.01 -22.02 33.17
C GLY A 276 7.12 -21.50 34.60
N THR A 277 7.81 -20.37 34.76
CA THR A 277 7.90 -19.59 36.01
C THR A 277 7.71 -18.09 35.73
N PRO A 278 7.32 -17.25 36.70
CA PRO A 278 7.16 -15.82 36.49
C PRO A 278 8.50 -15.13 36.15
N ILE A 279 8.47 -14.15 35.25
CA ILE A 279 9.66 -13.37 34.87
C ILE A 279 10.09 -12.47 36.05
N PRO A 280 11.36 -12.53 36.51
CA PRO A 280 11.86 -11.68 37.59
C PRO A 280 11.79 -10.18 37.25
N ALA A 281 11.41 -9.35 38.22
CA ALA A 281 11.42 -7.90 38.07
C ALA A 281 12.85 -7.37 37.82
N GLY A 282 12.98 -6.45 36.88
CA GLY A 282 14.24 -5.88 36.42
C GLY A 282 14.93 -6.67 35.32
N SER A 283 14.39 -7.80 34.85
CA SER A 283 15.10 -8.67 33.90
C SER A 283 14.84 -8.37 32.42
N SER A 284 13.87 -7.50 32.09
CA SER A 284 13.56 -7.11 30.71
C SER A 284 12.78 -5.79 30.67
N PHE A 285 12.58 -5.23 29.46
CA PHE A 285 11.66 -4.12 29.24
C PHE A 285 10.19 -4.43 29.60
N SER A 286 9.79 -5.70 29.52
CA SER A 286 8.44 -6.18 29.87
C SER A 286 8.25 -6.46 31.36
N SER A 287 9.34 -6.68 32.10
CA SER A 287 9.34 -6.81 33.55
C SER A 287 10.40 -5.89 34.17
N PRO A 288 10.26 -4.55 34.07
CA PRO A 288 11.22 -3.60 34.62
C PRO A 288 11.01 -3.40 36.13
N ILE A 289 12.00 -2.81 36.81
CA ILE A 289 11.81 -2.21 38.13
C ILE A 289 11.23 -0.82 37.94
N ASP A 290 10.03 -0.57 38.48
CA ASP A 290 9.40 0.74 38.43
C ASP A 290 10.05 1.70 39.42
N ILE A 291 10.63 2.78 38.89
CA ILE A 291 11.18 3.89 39.66
C ILE A 291 10.03 4.77 40.14
N VAL A 292 9.81 4.76 41.45
CA VAL A 292 8.94 5.71 42.15
C VAL A 292 9.85 6.68 42.90
N GLY A 293 10.32 7.72 42.22
CA GLY A 293 11.22 8.72 42.82
C GLY A 293 10.48 9.78 43.64
N GLU A 294 11.22 10.46 44.52
CA GLU A 294 10.72 11.57 45.34
C GLU A 294 11.09 12.91 44.70
N TYR A 295 10.10 13.79 44.48
CA TYR A 295 10.34 15.16 44.03
C TYR A 295 10.55 16.08 45.24
N TYR A 296 11.70 16.74 45.28
CA TYR A 296 12.06 17.75 46.28
C TYR A 296 12.07 19.13 45.63
N GLY A 297 10.89 19.76 45.54
CA GLY A 297 10.74 21.03 44.82
C GLY A 297 10.91 20.81 43.32
N THR A 298 11.99 21.36 42.74
CA THR A 298 12.33 21.20 41.31
C THR A 298 13.34 20.07 41.05
N ALA A 299 13.75 19.32 42.08
CA ALA A 299 14.72 18.23 41.96
C ALA A 299 14.06 16.85 42.07
N PHE A 300 14.56 15.88 41.31
CA PHE A 300 14.18 14.47 41.33
C PHE A 300 15.38 13.63 41.81
N TYR A 301 15.15 12.68 42.71
CA TYR A 301 16.21 11.82 43.23
C TYR A 301 15.81 10.34 43.20
N TYR A 302 16.74 9.48 42.80
CA TYR A 302 16.64 8.03 42.92
C TYR A 302 18.01 7.40 43.15
N ASP A 303 18.07 6.40 44.03
CA ASP A 303 19.28 5.66 44.36
C ASP A 303 18.89 4.23 44.72
N HIS A 304 19.40 3.26 43.96
CA HIS A 304 19.07 1.86 44.15
C HIS A 304 20.20 0.94 43.68
N THR A 305 20.55 -0.04 44.51
CA THR A 305 21.55 -1.06 44.18
C THR A 305 20.87 -2.42 44.02
N PHE A 306 21.13 -3.09 42.90
CA PHE A 306 20.57 -4.40 42.56
C PHE A 306 21.68 -5.43 42.38
N ASP A 307 21.46 -6.67 42.82
CA ASP A 307 22.41 -7.78 42.65
C ASP A 307 22.08 -8.58 41.39
N THR A 308 22.85 -8.40 40.33
CA THR A 308 22.61 -9.02 39.01
C THR A 308 22.92 -10.52 39.00
N SER A 309 23.53 -11.07 40.05
CA SER A 309 23.79 -12.52 40.17
C SER A 309 22.52 -13.38 40.22
N VAL A 310 21.36 -12.76 40.46
CA VAL A 310 20.05 -13.44 40.45
C VAL A 310 19.48 -13.64 39.03
N PHE A 311 20.07 -13.01 38.02
CA PHE A 311 19.68 -13.17 36.62
C PHE A 311 20.55 -14.23 35.93
N VAL A 312 20.02 -14.79 34.84
CA VAL A 312 20.64 -15.88 34.08
C VAL A 312 20.81 -15.41 32.64
N GLY A 313 22.04 -15.40 32.16
CA GLY A 313 22.39 -14.96 30.81
C GLY A 313 22.50 -13.43 30.69
N SER A 314 23.45 -12.99 29.87
CA SER A 314 23.50 -11.61 29.36
C SER A 314 22.58 -11.51 28.14
N LYS A 315 21.78 -10.45 28.03
CA LYS A 315 20.90 -10.23 26.86
C LYS A 315 21.54 -9.31 25.83
N MET A 316 22.63 -8.62 26.17
CA MET A 316 23.38 -7.80 25.25
C MET A 316 24.68 -8.47 24.83
N SER A 317 24.84 -8.67 23.52
CA SER A 317 25.99 -9.36 22.91
C SER A 317 27.35 -8.71 23.19
N PHE A 318 27.36 -7.46 23.66
CA PHE A 318 28.59 -6.70 23.91
C PHE A 318 29.26 -7.03 25.25
N LYS A 319 28.56 -7.61 26.24
CA LYS A 319 29.06 -7.77 27.63
C LYS A 319 28.63 -9.06 28.31
N ALA A 320 29.37 -9.43 29.36
CA ALA A 320 29.24 -10.72 30.04
C ALA A 320 28.37 -10.69 31.32
N GLY A 321 28.05 -9.51 31.85
CA GLY A 321 27.10 -9.35 32.96
C GLY A 321 25.64 -9.35 32.49
N SER A 322 24.72 -9.60 33.43
CA SER A 322 23.29 -9.50 33.23
C SER A 322 22.81 -8.09 33.54
N GLU A 323 21.96 -7.52 32.67
CA GLU A 323 21.50 -6.14 32.79
C GLU A 323 20.28 -6.01 33.72
N VAL A 324 20.11 -4.84 34.32
CA VAL A 324 18.90 -4.48 35.09
C VAL A 324 18.13 -3.37 34.38
N TYR A 325 16.85 -3.63 34.13
CA TYR A 325 15.94 -2.73 33.43
C TYR A 325 15.08 -1.98 34.43
N TYR A 326 15.15 -0.65 34.42
CA TYR A 326 14.32 0.25 35.20
C TYR A 326 13.35 1.00 34.30
N ARG A 327 12.17 1.36 34.82
CA ARG A 327 11.19 2.21 34.13
C ARG A 327 10.88 3.45 34.97
N VAL A 328 10.93 4.62 34.36
CA VAL A 328 10.64 5.90 35.00
C VAL A 328 9.70 6.73 34.14
N THR A 329 8.83 7.55 34.75
CA THR A 329 7.94 8.47 34.02
C THR A 329 8.07 9.89 34.55
N PHE A 330 8.38 10.82 33.66
CA PHE A 330 8.46 12.24 33.96
C PHE A 330 7.24 12.97 33.38
N THR A 331 6.61 13.83 34.19
CA THR A 331 5.43 14.60 33.79
C THR A 331 5.78 16.03 33.34
N GLN A 332 7.02 16.44 33.55
CA GLN A 332 7.58 17.74 33.18
C GLN A 332 8.97 17.53 32.59
N PRO A 333 9.45 18.46 31.75
CA PRO A 333 10.79 18.34 31.18
C PRO A 333 11.86 18.37 32.27
N ILE A 334 12.88 17.52 32.14
CA ILE A 334 13.87 17.32 33.19
C ILE A 334 15.27 17.12 32.60
N SER A 335 16.28 17.71 33.23
CA SER A 335 17.68 17.34 33.02
C SER A 335 18.07 16.28 34.04
N LEU A 336 18.88 15.29 33.67
CA LEU A 336 19.29 14.17 34.54
C LEU A 336 20.81 14.01 34.56
N ASP A 337 21.37 13.81 35.73
CA ASP A 337 22.67 13.17 35.93
C ASP A 337 22.41 11.73 36.40
N VAL A 338 22.79 10.75 35.59
CA VAL A 338 22.60 9.31 35.84
C VAL A 338 23.96 8.66 36.02
N CYS A 339 24.19 7.89 37.08
CA CYS A 339 25.49 7.25 37.28
C CYS A 339 25.41 5.89 37.98
N ASN A 340 26.48 5.11 37.84
CA ASN A 340 26.69 3.85 38.56
C ASN A 340 27.85 3.92 39.56
N CYS A 341 28.17 5.13 40.07
CA CYS A 341 29.43 5.39 40.78
C CYS A 341 29.66 4.51 42.02
N ASP A 342 28.60 4.04 42.67
CA ASP A 342 28.66 3.23 43.90
C ASP A 342 28.53 1.71 43.65
N SER A 343 28.79 1.25 42.41
CA SER A 343 28.75 -0.17 42.05
C SER A 343 29.93 -0.97 42.60
N GLU A 344 29.71 -2.25 42.93
CA GLU A 344 30.77 -3.20 43.29
C GLU A 344 31.40 -3.85 42.04
N VAL A 345 30.71 -3.79 40.89
CA VAL A 345 31.15 -4.32 39.60
C VAL A 345 31.89 -3.24 38.79
N ASN A 346 32.95 -3.66 38.09
CA ASN A 346 33.77 -2.77 37.25
C ASN A 346 33.28 -2.76 35.80
N ASP A 347 33.68 -1.74 35.05
CA ASP A 347 33.35 -1.54 33.63
C ASP A 347 31.82 -1.58 33.47
N THR A 348 31.16 -0.54 33.98
CA THR A 348 29.69 -0.43 33.98
C THR A 348 29.18 0.37 32.81
N TYR A 349 27.95 0.09 32.38
CA TYR A 349 27.30 0.68 31.21
C TYR A 349 25.95 1.26 31.61
N LEU A 350 25.65 2.45 31.08
CA LEU A 350 24.36 3.12 31.21
C LEU A 350 23.72 3.29 29.84
N MET A 351 22.47 2.88 29.72
CA MET A 351 21.68 3.10 28.52
C MET A 351 20.31 3.66 28.91
N VAL A 352 19.83 4.64 28.14
CA VAL A 352 18.50 5.23 28.30
C VAL A 352 17.73 5.03 27.01
N TYR A 353 16.57 4.40 27.11
CA TYR A 353 15.68 4.09 26.00
C TYR A 353 14.36 4.85 26.11
N SER A 354 13.74 5.12 24.96
CA SER A 354 12.36 5.60 24.88
C SER A 354 11.35 4.50 25.26
N LEU A 355 10.07 4.86 25.41
CA LEU A 355 8.98 3.90 25.62
C LEU A 355 8.91 2.83 24.50
N ASN A 356 9.28 3.21 23.27
CA ASN A 356 9.30 2.32 22.10
C ASN A 356 10.60 1.51 21.99
N GLN A 357 11.42 1.50 23.04
CA GLN A 357 12.71 0.77 23.11
C GLN A 357 13.76 1.27 22.10
N GLU A 358 13.65 2.53 21.66
CA GLU A 358 14.70 3.18 20.88
C GLU A 358 15.80 3.72 21.81
N LEU A 359 17.06 3.40 21.54
CA LEU A 359 18.20 3.87 22.34
C LEU A 359 18.38 5.38 22.14
N LEU A 360 18.27 6.15 23.23
CA LEU A 360 18.40 7.61 23.24
C LEU A 360 19.80 8.06 23.67
N TYR A 361 20.32 7.48 24.74
CA TYR A 361 21.62 7.81 25.30
C TYR A 361 22.34 6.55 25.77
N VAL A 362 23.66 6.53 25.62
CA VAL A 362 24.51 5.44 26.11
C VAL A 362 25.85 6.01 26.59
N ASN A 363 26.39 5.44 27.67
CA ASN A 363 27.76 5.70 28.07
C ASN A 363 28.36 4.52 28.84
N ASP A 364 29.65 4.28 28.62
CA ASP A 364 30.44 3.20 29.21
C ASP A 364 31.75 3.66 29.88
N VAL A 365 32.02 4.97 29.92
CA VAL A 365 33.24 5.54 30.50
C VAL A 365 32.96 6.76 31.38
N ALA A 366 33.80 7.02 32.38
CA ALA A 366 33.62 8.15 33.30
C ALA A 366 34.03 9.50 32.68
N TRP A 367 33.30 10.03 31.69
CA TRP A 367 33.57 11.35 31.09
C TRP A 367 32.40 12.33 31.31
N GLY A 368 32.70 13.56 31.75
CA GLY A 368 31.71 14.61 32.00
C GLY A 368 32.03 15.44 33.25
N ARG A 369 31.33 16.56 33.43
CA ARG A 369 31.43 17.38 34.66
C ARG A 369 30.65 16.67 35.78
N GLY A 370 31.36 16.06 36.73
CA GLY A 370 30.74 15.27 37.81
C GLY A 370 30.88 13.76 37.65
N ALA A 371 31.73 13.29 36.72
CA ALA A 371 32.02 11.87 36.52
C ALA A 371 32.50 11.15 37.80
N CYS A 372 32.28 9.84 37.84
CA CYS A 372 32.65 8.99 38.97
C CYS A 372 34.16 9.03 39.28
N ASP A 373 34.52 8.87 40.55
CA ASP A 373 35.92 8.73 40.97
C ASP A 373 36.58 7.48 40.37
N ASN A 374 35.80 6.40 40.21
CA ASN A 374 36.22 5.22 39.46
C ASN A 374 36.02 5.47 37.95
N GLY A 375 37.12 5.47 37.20
CA GLY A 375 37.13 5.67 35.75
C GLY A 375 36.40 4.57 34.95
N GLU A 376 36.15 3.43 35.58
CA GLU A 376 35.44 2.28 35.00
C GLU A 376 33.93 2.32 35.29
N HIS A 377 33.41 3.35 35.97
CA HIS A 377 31.98 3.52 36.21
C HIS A 377 31.36 4.54 35.24
N ALA A 378 30.17 4.23 34.72
CA ALA A 378 29.46 5.04 33.76
C ALA A 378 28.77 6.23 34.44
N TYR A 379 28.80 7.36 33.74
CA TYR A 379 28.16 8.61 34.15
C TYR A 379 27.54 9.29 32.93
N LEU A 380 26.26 9.63 32.97
CA LEU A 380 25.54 10.16 31.83
C LEU A 380 24.82 11.45 32.23
N GLN A 381 25.17 12.54 31.56
CA GLN A 381 24.51 13.83 31.73
C GLN A 381 23.54 14.07 30.58
N ILE A 382 22.25 14.05 30.89
CA ILE A 382 21.16 14.33 29.97
C ILE A 382 20.69 15.77 30.19
N PRO A 383 20.99 16.72 29.30
CA PRO A 383 20.61 18.11 29.48
C PRO A 383 19.09 18.32 29.43
N TYR A 384 18.37 17.43 28.74
CA TYR A 384 16.94 17.54 28.56
C TYR A 384 16.31 16.20 28.18
N LEU A 385 15.25 15.83 28.89
CA LEU A 385 14.29 14.79 28.56
C LEU A 385 12.89 15.40 28.58
N SER A 386 12.13 15.18 27.50
CA SER A 386 10.72 15.56 27.43
C SER A 386 9.89 14.78 28.47
N PRO A 387 8.68 15.26 28.80
CA PRO A 387 7.72 14.44 29.54
C PRO A 387 7.45 13.13 28.80
N GLY A 388 7.47 12.01 29.52
CA GLY A 388 7.33 10.69 28.93
C GLY A 388 7.78 9.56 29.85
N THR A 389 7.57 8.33 29.38
CA THR A 389 8.09 7.11 30.03
C THR A 389 9.38 6.70 29.35
N TYR A 390 10.40 6.41 30.15
CA TYR A 390 11.73 6.02 29.72
C TYR A 390 12.18 4.76 30.45
N TYR A 391 13.06 4.01 29.80
CA TYR A 391 13.75 2.89 30.43
C TYR A 391 15.21 3.21 30.64
N ILE A 392 15.75 2.86 31.81
CA ILE A 392 17.17 2.99 32.12
C ILE A 392 17.70 1.58 32.34
N VAL A 393 18.71 1.21 31.58
CA VAL A 393 19.35 -0.10 31.64
C VAL A 393 20.76 0.09 32.18
N VAL A 394 21.08 -0.67 33.22
CA VAL A 394 22.41 -0.67 33.83
C VAL A 394 23.03 -2.06 33.68
N ASP A 395 24.32 -2.09 33.35
CA ASP A 395 25.05 -3.34 33.15
C ASP A 395 26.51 -3.22 33.62
N GLY A 396 27.20 -4.34 33.83
CA GLY A 396 28.61 -4.41 34.17
C GLY A 396 29.33 -5.56 33.48
N SER A 397 30.66 -5.52 33.44
CA SER A 397 31.44 -6.60 32.84
C SER A 397 31.29 -7.97 33.50
N THR A 398 30.78 -8.02 34.74
CA THR A 398 30.51 -9.25 35.52
C THR A 398 29.24 -9.09 36.35
N ASN A 399 28.59 -10.21 36.70
CA ASN A 399 27.47 -10.19 37.65
C ASN A 399 27.92 -9.78 39.07
N GLY A 400 27.08 -9.01 39.76
CA GLY A 400 27.31 -8.53 41.11
C GLY A 400 26.39 -7.36 41.46
N LYS A 401 26.72 -6.61 42.52
CA LYS A 401 25.91 -5.45 42.91
C LYS A 401 26.22 -4.24 42.04
N ILE A 402 25.22 -3.79 41.30
CA ILE A 402 25.27 -2.59 40.47
C ILE A 402 24.32 -1.52 41.01
N ASN A 403 24.83 -0.30 41.15
CA ASN A 403 24.07 0.86 41.63
C ASN A 403 23.49 1.65 40.46
N LEU A 404 22.27 2.15 40.57
CA LEU A 404 21.69 3.19 39.72
C LEU A 404 21.37 4.41 40.59
N PHE A 405 22.05 5.51 40.31
CA PHE A 405 21.80 6.81 40.90
C PHE A 405 21.30 7.79 39.83
N ILE A 406 20.24 8.54 40.15
CA ILE A 406 19.65 9.58 39.29
C ILE A 406 19.45 10.84 40.11
N ASN A 407 20.01 11.94 39.63
CA ASN A 407 19.76 13.28 40.13
C ASN A 407 19.21 14.15 39.00
N GLY A 408 17.95 14.57 39.09
CA GLY A 408 17.28 15.34 38.06
C GLY A 408 16.90 16.74 38.52
N VAL A 409 16.84 17.69 37.59
CA VAL A 409 16.34 19.05 37.83
C VAL A 409 15.36 19.42 36.71
N LEU A 410 14.18 19.93 37.08
CA LEU A 410 13.20 20.44 36.11
C LEU A 410 13.87 21.53 35.26
N SER A 411 14.01 21.27 33.97
CA SER A 411 14.40 22.27 32.99
C SER A 411 13.18 23.18 32.76
N GLY A 412 13.36 24.49 32.59
CA GLY A 412 12.27 25.43 32.34
C GLY A 412 11.40 25.08 31.12
N PRO A 413 10.47 25.95 30.69
CA PRO A 413 9.67 25.68 29.49
C PRO A 413 10.58 25.46 28.27
N VAL A 414 10.19 24.56 27.37
CA VAL A 414 10.91 24.34 26.11
C VAL A 414 11.04 25.67 25.35
N GLY A 415 12.28 26.01 24.99
CA GLY A 415 12.68 27.30 24.42
C GLY A 415 13.40 28.23 25.39
N ASP A 416 13.56 27.88 26.67
CA ASP A 416 14.19 28.75 27.69
C ASP A 416 15.73 28.81 27.62
N ASP A 417 16.36 27.78 27.04
CA ASP A 417 17.81 27.64 26.92
C ASP A 417 18.15 27.08 25.53
N PRO A 418 19.31 27.43 24.92
CA PRO A 418 19.76 26.82 23.67
C PRO A 418 19.72 25.29 23.64
N ASP A 419 20.03 24.63 24.76
CA ASP A 419 19.98 23.17 24.90
C ASP A 419 18.54 22.61 24.94
N THR A 420 17.58 23.47 25.24
CA THR A 420 16.13 23.17 25.30
C THR A 420 15.35 23.90 24.21
N ALA A 421 16.04 24.43 23.19
CA ALA A 421 15.45 25.22 22.13
C ALA A 421 14.27 24.48 21.49
N ILE A 422 13.20 25.22 21.16
CA ILE A 422 12.04 24.68 20.45
C ILE A 422 12.53 24.11 19.13
N ASP A 423 12.38 22.79 18.97
CA ASP A 423 12.74 22.14 17.73
C ASP A 423 11.76 22.58 16.65
N ALA A 424 12.28 23.42 15.78
CA ALA A 424 11.56 23.95 14.67
C ALA A 424 11.58 22.88 13.55
N GLY A 425 12.49 21.91 13.56
CA GLY A 425 12.54 20.76 12.66
C GLY A 425 13.69 20.78 11.64
N THR A 426 13.60 19.89 10.66
CA THR A 426 14.48 19.82 9.48
C THR A 426 13.76 20.44 8.29
N TYR A 427 14.32 21.49 7.70
CA TYR A 427 13.53 22.50 7.01
C TYR A 427 13.55 22.50 5.48
N GLY A 428 12.47 23.05 4.91
CA GLY A 428 12.38 23.58 3.53
C GLY A 428 11.03 24.25 3.18
N LEU A 429 10.23 24.76 4.14
CA LEU A 429 8.99 25.48 3.78
C LEU A 429 8.66 26.69 4.65
N LEU A 430 8.11 26.45 5.85
CA LEU A 430 7.60 27.53 6.69
C LEU A 430 7.37 27.01 8.12
N PHE A 431 7.87 27.73 9.11
CA PHE A 431 7.54 27.57 10.51
C PHE A 431 7.06 28.89 11.06
N THR A 432 6.00 28.81 11.83
CA THR A 432 5.45 29.95 12.55
C THR A 432 5.14 29.49 13.95
N ASP A 433 5.73 30.16 14.92
CA ASP A 433 5.40 29.95 16.33
C ASP A 433 5.24 31.30 17.02
N THR A 434 4.27 31.39 17.93
CA THR A 434 4.03 32.62 18.70
C THR A 434 4.19 32.33 20.18
N ARG A 435 5.12 33.01 20.83
CA ARG A 435 5.43 32.83 22.24
C ARG A 435 5.34 34.12 23.01
N ASP A 436 4.83 34.02 24.24
CA ASP A 436 4.92 35.09 25.23
C ASP A 436 6.27 34.98 25.94
N THR A 437 7.20 35.87 25.63
CA THR A 437 8.55 35.84 26.21
C THR A 437 8.54 36.05 27.73
N SER A 438 7.45 36.55 28.33
CA SER A 438 7.36 36.70 29.79
C SER A 438 7.38 35.39 30.58
N LEU A 439 7.16 34.24 29.90
CA LEU A 439 7.21 32.91 30.48
C LEU A 439 8.62 32.29 30.53
N TYR A 440 9.60 32.96 29.92
CA TYR A 440 10.98 32.49 29.75
C TYR A 440 11.95 33.32 30.61
N GLY A 441 13.23 32.99 30.60
CA GLY A 441 14.31 33.70 31.25
C GLY A 441 15.24 34.42 30.26
N ASP A 442 15.94 35.43 30.74
CA ASP A 442 17.03 36.08 30.02
C ASP A 442 18.30 35.22 30.16
N ARG A 443 18.73 34.60 29.06
CA ARG A 443 19.91 33.72 28.99
C ARG A 443 20.97 34.25 28.04
N THR A 444 20.68 35.26 27.23
CA THR A 444 21.62 35.85 26.29
C THR A 444 22.29 37.13 26.82
N SER A 445 21.70 37.83 27.79
CA SER A 445 22.26 39.09 28.27
C SER A 445 23.66 38.91 28.90
N GLY A 446 24.64 39.57 28.28
CA GLY A 446 26.04 39.54 28.71
C GLY A 446 26.95 38.52 28.01
N PHE A 447 26.41 37.58 27.23
CA PHE A 447 27.22 36.61 26.45
C PHE A 447 27.18 36.86 24.94
N ILE A 448 26.09 37.44 24.41
CA ILE A 448 25.93 37.74 22.98
C ILE A 448 25.84 39.25 22.75
N SER A 449 26.65 39.78 21.83
CA SER A 449 26.73 41.21 21.54
C SER A 449 25.50 41.67 20.74
N GLY A 450 24.72 42.61 21.29
CA GLY A 450 23.57 43.22 20.61
C GLY A 450 22.20 42.84 21.19
N CYS A 451 22.15 41.86 22.11
CA CYS A 451 20.94 41.45 22.81
C CYS A 451 20.58 42.39 23.97
N THR A 452 19.30 42.48 24.27
CA THR A 452 18.74 43.32 25.33
C THR A 452 18.47 42.50 26.61
N PRO A 453 18.31 43.11 27.80
CA PRO A 453 18.16 42.36 29.04
C PRO A 453 16.72 41.85 29.26
N PHE A 454 16.11 41.31 28.21
CA PHE A 454 14.75 40.79 28.20
C PHE A 454 14.78 39.27 27.99
N ASN A 455 13.65 38.62 28.24
CA ASN A 455 13.61 37.16 28.20
C ASN A 455 13.67 36.64 26.77
N ASP A 456 14.38 35.53 26.58
CA ASP A 456 14.68 34.95 25.28
C ASP A 456 13.81 33.73 25.00
N VAL A 457 13.49 33.49 23.72
CA VAL A 457 12.99 32.20 23.25
C VAL A 457 13.93 31.66 22.19
N PHE A 458 14.44 30.45 22.43
CA PHE A 458 15.33 29.75 21.52
C PHE A 458 14.57 28.77 20.63
N TYR A 459 14.91 28.77 19.35
CA TYR A 459 14.48 27.77 18.37
C TYR A 459 15.70 27.09 17.77
N LYS A 460 15.57 25.82 17.39
CA LYS A 460 16.61 25.03 16.72
C LYS A 460 16.08 24.53 15.39
N PHE A 461 16.89 24.60 14.34
CA PHE A 461 16.52 24.03 13.04
C PHE A 461 17.72 23.41 12.33
N THR A 462 17.45 22.46 11.42
CA THR A 462 18.49 21.82 10.61
C THR A 462 18.22 21.98 9.12
N LEU A 463 19.24 22.40 8.38
CA LEU A 463 19.26 22.43 6.91
C LEU A 463 19.99 21.19 6.38
N THR A 464 19.38 20.45 5.46
CA THR A 464 19.95 19.23 4.85
C THR A 464 20.78 19.48 3.60
N SER A 465 20.62 20.66 3.00
CA SER A 465 21.37 21.17 1.86
C SER A 465 21.58 22.67 2.02
N PRO A 466 22.42 23.32 1.21
CA PRO A 466 22.42 24.78 1.11
C PRO A 466 21.01 25.29 0.77
N MET A 467 20.50 26.28 1.52
CA MET A 467 19.15 26.84 1.35
C MET A 467 19.17 28.35 1.58
N ASP A 468 18.30 29.07 0.89
CA ASP A 468 18.00 30.47 1.20
C ASP A 468 17.10 30.50 2.44
N LEU A 469 17.45 31.35 3.40
CA LEU A 469 16.83 31.45 4.71
C LEU A 469 16.22 32.84 4.91
N ARG A 470 14.99 32.88 5.42
CA ARG A 470 14.36 34.09 5.95
C ARG A 470 13.76 33.84 7.32
N VAL A 471 14.11 34.68 8.29
CA VAL A 471 13.51 34.68 9.63
C VAL A 471 12.86 36.03 9.88
N SER A 472 11.62 36.07 10.38
CA SER A 472 10.83 37.30 10.50
C SER A 472 9.93 37.35 11.73
N HIS A 473 10.03 38.45 12.48
CA HIS A 473 9.07 38.89 13.50
C HIS A 473 8.03 39.88 12.97
N CYS A 474 8.08 40.24 11.67
CA CYS A 474 7.23 41.29 11.14
C CYS A 474 5.75 40.93 11.31
N GLY A 475 4.98 41.82 11.94
CA GLY A 475 3.57 41.59 12.27
C GLY A 475 3.31 40.98 13.66
N SER A 476 4.37 40.77 14.46
CA SER A 476 4.24 40.40 15.88
C SER A 476 3.47 41.45 16.68
N VAL A 477 2.87 41.01 17.80
CA VAL A 477 2.16 41.90 18.73
C VAL A 477 3.14 42.90 19.37
N LEU A 478 4.34 42.43 19.71
CA LEU A 478 5.43 43.29 20.13
C LEU A 478 6.07 43.96 18.90
N SER A 479 6.12 45.30 18.87
CA SER A 479 6.63 46.07 17.73
C SER A 479 8.15 46.25 17.72
N GLU A 480 8.77 46.14 18.90
CA GLU A 480 10.20 46.36 19.14
C GLU A 480 10.81 45.01 19.54
N THR A 481 11.32 44.26 18.56
CA THR A 481 11.84 42.90 18.74
C THR A 481 13.29 42.80 18.25
N HIS A 482 14.05 41.85 18.76
CA HIS A 482 15.37 41.50 18.25
C HIS A 482 15.39 40.03 17.81
N LEU A 483 16.01 39.77 16.64
CA LEU A 483 16.27 38.43 16.11
C LEU A 483 17.77 38.19 16.09
N GLY A 484 18.19 37.05 16.60
CA GLY A 484 19.54 36.51 16.42
C GLY A 484 19.50 35.18 15.68
N LEU A 485 20.44 34.97 14.76
CA LEU A 485 20.70 33.68 14.12
C LEU A 485 22.09 33.20 14.54
N LEU A 486 22.18 32.00 15.08
CA LEU A 486 23.39 31.42 15.65
C LEU A 486 23.78 30.13 14.94
N ASP A 487 25.08 29.86 14.91
CA ASP A 487 25.62 28.58 14.44
C ASP A 487 25.47 27.45 15.48
N SER A 488 25.94 26.26 15.12
CA SER A 488 25.92 25.07 16.00
C SER A 488 26.74 25.23 17.28
N THR A 489 27.66 26.19 17.33
CA THR A 489 28.48 26.53 18.51
C THR A 489 27.86 27.62 19.38
N ARG A 490 26.65 28.11 19.03
CA ARG A 490 25.95 29.22 19.69
C ARG A 490 26.66 30.55 19.50
N SER A 491 27.44 30.69 18.43
CA SER A 491 28.03 31.96 18.04
C SER A 491 27.06 32.72 17.13
N MET A 492 26.90 34.01 17.35
CA MET A 492 26.01 34.86 16.54
C MET A 492 26.56 34.98 15.11
N LEU A 493 25.78 34.56 14.12
CA LEU A 493 26.06 34.72 12.70
C LEU A 493 25.47 36.02 12.15
N TYR A 494 24.18 36.27 12.46
CA TYR A 494 23.42 37.42 11.98
C TYR A 494 22.51 37.94 13.09
N SER A 495 22.25 39.24 13.12
CA SER A 495 21.21 39.84 13.95
C SER A 495 20.39 40.83 13.13
N SER A 496 19.11 40.99 13.45
CA SER A 496 18.23 41.85 12.66
C SER A 496 18.45 43.35 12.90
N ALA A 497 19.23 43.74 13.92
CA ALA A 497 19.42 45.15 14.32
C ALA A 497 18.06 45.88 14.45
N ASP A 498 17.80 46.93 13.64
CA ASP A 498 16.54 47.69 13.59
C ASP A 498 15.47 47.07 12.66
N SER A 499 15.77 45.94 12.02
CA SER A 499 14.85 45.21 11.14
C SER A 499 14.03 44.18 11.93
N CYS A 500 12.83 43.86 11.46
CA CYS A 500 12.04 42.74 11.95
C CYS A 500 12.35 41.42 11.22
N GLU A 501 13.33 41.38 10.31
CA GLU A 501 13.71 40.17 9.57
C GLU A 501 15.23 40.00 9.34
N ILE A 502 15.66 38.75 9.23
CA ILE A 502 16.98 38.28 8.76
C ILE A 502 16.79 37.53 7.45
N LYS A 503 17.63 37.81 6.44
CA LYS A 503 17.68 37.09 5.15
C LYS A 503 19.11 36.64 4.87
N VAL A 504 19.30 35.37 4.54
CA VAL A 504 20.61 34.78 4.23
C VAL A 504 20.46 33.90 2.99
N ASP A 505 21.20 34.24 1.94
CA ASP A 505 21.23 33.44 0.71
C ASP A 505 22.23 32.28 0.86
N SER A 506 21.86 31.09 0.40
CA SER A 506 22.71 29.89 0.37
C SER A 506 23.38 29.55 1.71
N LEU A 507 22.61 29.56 2.81
CA LEU A 507 23.11 29.13 4.12
C LEU A 507 23.46 27.63 4.06
N PRO A 508 24.69 27.21 4.39
CA PRO A 508 25.11 25.82 4.24
C PRO A 508 24.27 24.83 5.07
N ALA A 509 24.25 23.56 4.64
CA ALA A 509 23.69 22.48 5.44
C ALA A 509 24.31 22.44 6.84
N GLY A 510 23.49 22.26 7.87
CA GLY A 510 23.92 22.31 9.26
C GLY A 510 22.78 22.63 10.22
N THR A 511 23.08 22.61 11.51
CA THR A 511 22.15 22.96 12.58
C THR A 511 22.39 24.39 13.04
N TYR A 512 21.31 25.15 13.16
CA TYR A 512 21.31 26.57 13.52
C TYR A 512 20.28 26.83 14.62
N TYR A 513 20.45 27.96 15.31
CA TYR A 513 19.54 28.39 16.36
C TYR A 513 19.03 29.80 16.09
N ILE A 514 17.78 30.08 16.47
CA ILE A 514 17.19 31.43 16.44
C ILE A 514 16.98 31.88 17.88
N VAL A 515 17.38 33.11 18.17
CA VAL A 515 17.01 33.82 19.39
C VAL A 515 15.95 34.84 19.04
N SER A 516 14.81 34.74 19.72
CA SER A 516 13.69 35.67 19.62
C SER A 516 13.52 36.38 20.96
N GLU A 517 13.71 37.69 20.98
CA GLU A 517 13.59 38.50 22.20
C GLU A 517 12.89 39.84 21.91
N GLY A 518 12.38 40.48 22.96
CA GLY A 518 11.82 41.83 22.88
C GLY A 518 12.89 42.89 23.15
N ASN A 519 12.96 43.94 22.35
CA ASN A 519 14.00 44.98 22.44
C ASN A 519 13.77 45.97 23.61
N SER A 520 12.51 46.15 24.04
CA SER A 520 12.17 47.11 25.11
C SER A 520 11.15 46.60 26.14
N ALA A 521 10.59 45.41 25.96
CA ALA A 521 9.66 44.74 26.86
C ALA A 521 9.51 43.25 26.52
N ASN A 522 9.03 42.45 27.48
CA ASN A 522 8.56 41.09 27.21
C ASN A 522 7.12 41.11 26.65
N GLY A 523 6.76 40.10 25.86
CA GLY A 523 5.40 39.95 25.33
C GLY A 523 5.30 38.92 24.20
N PHE A 524 4.20 38.95 23.46
CA PHE A 524 3.97 38.00 22.35
C PHE A 524 4.79 38.36 21.11
N ILE A 525 5.66 37.44 20.71
CA ILE A 525 6.45 37.51 19.48
C ILE A 525 6.10 36.31 18.60
N THR A 526 5.88 36.57 17.31
CA THR A 526 5.64 35.55 16.29
C THR A 526 6.91 35.38 15.46
N THR A 527 7.58 34.23 15.60
CA THR A 527 8.78 33.87 14.83
C THR A 527 8.37 33.10 13.59
N ASN A 528 8.60 33.69 12.42
CA ASN A 528 8.41 33.04 11.13
C ASN A 528 9.78 32.64 10.56
N LEU A 529 9.91 31.41 10.10
CA LEU A 529 11.11 30.86 9.49
C LEU A 529 10.71 30.25 8.13
N GLU A 530 11.23 30.80 7.04
CA GLU A 530 11.01 30.34 5.67
C GLU A 530 12.35 29.88 5.10
N THR A 531 12.38 28.72 4.46
CA THR A 531 13.58 28.22 3.77
C THR A 531 13.21 27.68 2.40
N LEU A 532 14.06 27.95 1.41
CA LEU A 532 13.90 27.49 0.04
C LEU A 532 15.21 26.84 -0.39
N VAL A 533 15.16 25.66 -1.00
CA VAL A 533 16.36 25.12 -1.68
C VAL A 533 16.75 26.11 -2.76
N SER A 534 18.03 26.44 -2.85
CA SER A 534 18.56 27.21 -3.97
C SER A 534 18.25 26.44 -5.25
N GLN A 535 17.26 26.89 -6.03
CA GLN A 535 16.83 26.16 -7.23
C GLN A 535 17.99 26.06 -8.20
N ASP A 536 18.32 24.82 -8.60
CA ASP A 536 19.24 24.61 -9.69
C ASP A 536 18.61 25.13 -10.99
N SER A 537 19.43 25.69 -11.88
CA SER A 537 18.94 26.08 -13.20
C SER A 537 18.36 24.87 -13.92
N LEU A 538 17.14 25.00 -14.45
CA LEU A 538 16.46 23.98 -15.24
C LEU A 538 17.40 23.39 -16.30
N SER A 539 17.74 22.11 -16.16
CA SER A 539 18.70 21.39 -17.00
C SER A 539 18.19 19.98 -17.36
N PRO A 540 17.19 19.89 -18.26
CA PRO A 540 16.65 18.60 -18.70
C PRO A 540 17.73 17.72 -19.34
N THR A 541 17.62 16.40 -19.18
CA THR A 541 18.62 15.46 -19.67
C THR A 541 18.62 15.37 -21.20
N SER A 542 19.65 15.94 -21.82
CA SER A 542 19.76 16.07 -23.29
C SER A 542 19.86 14.75 -24.06
N THR A 543 20.21 13.65 -23.39
CA THR A 543 20.29 12.31 -23.99
C THR A 543 18.95 11.56 -23.98
N GLN A 544 17.91 12.12 -23.38
CA GLN A 544 16.56 11.55 -23.36
C GLN A 544 15.61 12.43 -24.19
N PRO A 545 14.68 11.84 -24.96
CA PRO A 545 13.64 12.62 -25.61
C PRO A 545 12.66 13.17 -24.55
N TYR A 546 12.35 14.47 -24.63
CA TYR A 546 11.42 15.11 -23.71
C TYR A 546 10.59 16.22 -24.37
N VAL A 547 9.47 16.54 -23.73
CA VAL A 547 8.66 17.74 -23.99
C VAL A 547 8.71 18.61 -22.73
N LEU A 548 9.14 19.86 -22.87
CA LEU A 548 9.11 20.87 -21.81
C LEU A 548 7.90 21.78 -22.02
N SER A 549 7.01 21.80 -21.03
CA SER A 549 5.82 22.63 -21.00
C SER A 549 5.99 23.76 -19.99
N TYR A 550 5.62 24.96 -20.40
CA TYR A 550 5.57 26.15 -19.55
C TYR A 550 4.12 26.45 -19.24
N VAL A 551 3.77 26.48 -17.95
CA VAL A 551 2.42 26.75 -17.45
C VAL A 551 2.43 28.07 -16.71
N PRO A 552 2.03 29.19 -17.35
CA PRO A 552 1.97 30.49 -16.70
C PRO A 552 1.03 30.47 -15.49
N THR A 553 1.47 31.06 -14.39
CA THR A 553 0.62 31.32 -13.21
C THR A 553 0.07 32.75 -13.22
N VAL A 554 0.55 33.58 -14.13
CA VAL A 554 0.12 34.96 -14.38
C VAL A 554 -0.35 35.12 -15.83
N ALA A 555 -1.19 36.13 -16.09
CA ALA A 555 -1.58 36.48 -17.44
C ALA A 555 -0.36 36.99 -18.22
N THR A 556 -0.10 36.42 -19.39
CA THR A 556 1.02 36.82 -20.26
C THR A 556 0.69 36.64 -21.72
N ASP A 557 1.31 37.46 -22.57
CA ASP A 557 1.34 37.30 -24.02
C ASP A 557 2.65 36.65 -24.50
N ASP A 558 3.64 36.48 -23.61
CA ASP A 558 4.94 35.87 -23.89
C ASP A 558 5.42 35.05 -22.68
N VAL A 559 5.26 33.74 -22.76
CA VAL A 559 5.57 32.80 -21.68
C VAL A 559 7.07 32.69 -21.41
N LEU A 560 7.94 32.95 -22.39
CA LEU A 560 9.39 32.81 -22.24
C LEU A 560 10.04 34.00 -21.52
N SER A 561 9.27 35.07 -21.29
CA SER A 561 9.72 36.27 -20.58
C SER A 561 9.40 36.26 -19.08
N LEU A 562 8.64 35.26 -18.61
CA LEU A 562 8.21 35.14 -17.23
C LEU A 562 9.39 34.79 -16.30
N ALA A 563 9.36 35.32 -15.08
CA ALA A 563 10.29 34.89 -14.04
C ALA A 563 9.94 33.48 -13.54
N ASP A 564 10.89 32.75 -12.95
CA ASP A 564 10.68 31.37 -12.46
C ASP A 564 9.51 31.24 -11.47
N ALA A 565 9.20 32.30 -10.72
CA ALA A 565 8.04 32.34 -9.81
C ALA A 565 6.68 32.50 -10.51
N GLU A 566 6.67 32.94 -11.77
CA GLU A 566 5.47 33.25 -12.57
C GLU A 566 5.10 32.13 -13.56
N VAL A 567 5.91 31.08 -13.62
CA VAL A 567 5.74 29.97 -14.54
C VAL A 567 6.07 28.64 -13.85
N ARG A 568 5.27 27.61 -14.12
CA ARG A 568 5.58 26.24 -13.71
C ARG A 568 6.13 25.48 -14.90
N HIS A 569 7.21 24.74 -14.66
CA HIS A 569 7.85 23.90 -15.66
C HIS A 569 7.42 22.44 -15.46
N GLU A 570 6.90 21.82 -16.52
CA GLU A 570 6.59 20.39 -16.55
C GLU A 570 7.38 19.73 -17.67
N ILE A 571 8.10 18.66 -17.34
CA ILE A 571 8.93 17.92 -18.29
C ILE A 571 8.37 16.51 -18.40
N GLN A 572 7.97 16.12 -19.61
CA GLN A 572 7.58 14.75 -19.91
C GLN A 572 8.71 14.09 -20.69
N TYR A 573 9.38 13.12 -20.09
CA TYR A 573 10.34 12.26 -20.77
C TYR A 573 9.64 11.08 -21.46
N TYR A 574 10.24 10.61 -22.54
CA TYR A 574 9.75 9.50 -23.33
C TYR A 574 10.81 8.39 -23.43
N ASP A 575 10.36 7.16 -23.65
CA ASP A 575 11.27 6.09 -24.05
C ASP A 575 11.62 6.16 -25.55
N HIS A 576 12.41 5.19 -26.02
CA HIS A 576 12.83 5.09 -27.42
C HIS A 576 11.70 4.68 -28.38
N PHE A 577 10.54 4.25 -27.87
CA PHE A 577 9.34 3.96 -28.64
C PHE A 577 8.38 5.16 -28.71
N GLY A 578 8.66 6.22 -27.95
CA GLY A 578 7.85 7.43 -27.88
C GLY A 578 6.72 7.36 -26.85
N ASN A 579 6.76 6.42 -25.91
CA ASN A 579 5.78 6.39 -24.82
C ASN A 579 6.23 7.30 -23.66
N PRO A 580 5.30 8.04 -23.02
CA PRO A 580 5.62 8.87 -21.86
C PRO A 580 5.98 8.00 -20.65
N THR A 581 7.19 8.18 -20.08
CA THR A 581 7.69 7.35 -18.98
C THR A 581 7.82 8.13 -17.67
N VAL A 582 8.63 9.19 -17.66
CA VAL A 582 8.92 9.98 -16.45
C VAL A 582 8.37 11.38 -16.62
N LYS A 583 7.43 11.76 -15.77
CA LYS A 583 6.90 13.12 -15.69
C LYS A 583 7.53 13.83 -14.50
N VAL A 584 8.15 14.97 -14.76
CA VAL A 584 8.81 15.81 -13.75
C VAL A 584 8.08 17.14 -13.66
N GLN A 585 7.58 17.47 -12.48
CA GLN A 585 7.09 18.80 -12.14
C GLN A 585 8.20 19.51 -11.37
N HIS A 586 8.88 20.42 -12.06
CA HIS A 586 10.11 21.02 -11.56
C HIS A 586 9.84 21.98 -10.41
N GLY A 587 10.62 21.84 -9.34
CA GLY A 587 10.50 22.67 -8.14
C GLY A 587 9.12 22.63 -7.48
N PHE A 588 8.35 21.57 -7.72
CA PHE A 588 6.93 21.51 -7.36
C PHE A 588 6.70 21.24 -5.88
N SER A 589 7.63 20.50 -5.25
CA SER A 589 7.47 20.18 -3.84
C SER A 589 7.65 21.43 -2.98
N PRO A 590 7.02 21.45 -1.79
CA PRO A 590 7.43 22.23 -0.63
C PRO A 590 8.89 22.74 -0.62
N LEU A 591 9.85 21.81 -0.66
CA LEU A 591 11.26 22.09 -0.47
C LEU A 591 11.94 22.54 -1.78
N GLY A 592 11.20 22.80 -2.85
CA GLY A 592 11.76 23.10 -4.17
C GLY A 592 12.38 21.90 -4.90
N HIS A 593 12.18 20.68 -4.38
CA HIS A 593 12.50 19.46 -5.13
C HIS A 593 11.48 19.18 -6.23
N ASP A 594 11.92 18.46 -7.24
CA ASP A 594 11.09 17.95 -8.31
C ASP A 594 10.10 16.89 -7.80
N LEU A 595 8.84 17.00 -8.24
CA LEU A 595 7.84 15.95 -8.03
C LEU A 595 7.77 15.08 -9.28
N ILE A 596 8.07 13.79 -9.12
CA ILE A 596 8.29 12.89 -10.26
C ILE A 596 7.28 11.75 -10.23
N THR A 597 6.63 11.50 -11.38
CA THR A 597 5.69 10.40 -11.58
C THR A 597 6.23 9.44 -12.65
N LEU A 598 6.12 8.13 -12.39
CA LEU A 598 6.54 7.07 -13.31
C LEU A 598 5.32 6.37 -13.92
N GLN A 599 5.34 6.21 -15.24
CA GLN A 599 4.45 5.34 -15.99
C GLN A 599 5.25 4.17 -16.58
N ASP A 600 4.93 2.96 -16.14
CA ASP A 600 5.46 1.73 -16.72
C ASP A 600 4.53 1.17 -17.79
N TYR A 601 5.14 0.37 -18.66
CA TYR A 601 4.48 -0.33 -19.75
C TYR A 601 4.71 -1.84 -19.62
N ASP A 602 3.72 -2.63 -20.04
CA ASP A 602 3.86 -4.08 -20.12
C ASP A 602 4.73 -4.51 -21.31
N ALA A 603 4.95 -5.82 -21.46
CA ALA A 603 5.76 -6.38 -22.55
C ALA A 603 5.18 -6.13 -23.95
N LEU A 604 3.92 -5.73 -24.06
CA LEU A 604 3.25 -5.35 -25.32
C LEU A 604 3.21 -3.83 -25.52
N ASN A 605 3.95 -3.07 -24.70
CA ASN A 605 4.07 -1.62 -24.79
C ASN A 605 2.76 -0.87 -24.48
N ARG A 606 1.96 -1.40 -23.55
CA ARG A 606 0.70 -0.79 -23.08
C ARG A 606 0.88 -0.27 -21.67
N ALA A 607 0.24 0.86 -21.35
CA ALA A 607 0.33 1.46 -20.01
C ALA A 607 -0.16 0.46 -18.96
N SER A 608 0.70 0.12 -17.99
CA SER A 608 0.43 -0.93 -17.00
C SER A 608 0.41 -0.39 -15.58
N LYS A 609 1.50 0.22 -15.11
CA LYS A 609 1.59 0.74 -13.73
C LYS A 609 1.78 2.25 -13.75
N LEU A 610 0.87 2.97 -13.09
CA LEU A 610 1.05 4.39 -12.81
C LEU A 610 1.43 4.54 -11.35
N TRP A 611 2.68 4.89 -11.12
CA TRP A 611 3.25 5.01 -9.78
C TRP A 611 2.82 6.29 -9.10
N LEU A 612 2.65 6.22 -7.78
CA LEU A 612 2.42 7.42 -6.98
C LEU A 612 3.61 8.39 -7.09
N PRO A 613 3.36 9.71 -7.17
CA PRO A 613 4.42 10.70 -7.35
C PRO A 613 5.38 10.74 -6.16
N VAL A 614 6.68 10.85 -6.41
CA VAL A 614 7.70 11.00 -5.35
C VAL A 614 8.46 12.29 -5.49
N ALA A 615 8.69 12.97 -4.37
CA ALA A 615 9.66 14.07 -4.33
C ALA A 615 11.07 13.45 -4.30
N TYR A 616 11.89 13.80 -5.28
CA TYR A 616 13.26 13.28 -5.40
C TYR A 616 14.24 14.45 -5.39
N GLY A 617 15.33 14.33 -4.63
CA GLY A 617 16.22 15.45 -4.25
C GLY A 617 16.93 16.22 -5.37
N SER A 618 16.60 16.01 -6.65
CA SER A 618 16.96 16.91 -7.73
C SER A 618 16.00 18.10 -7.79
N SER A 619 16.53 19.27 -8.14
CA SER A 619 15.73 20.46 -8.44
C SER A 619 15.99 20.97 -9.86
N ASP A 620 16.62 20.17 -10.72
CA ASP A 620 17.10 20.60 -12.04
C ASP A 620 16.23 20.08 -13.19
N GLY A 621 15.20 19.28 -12.91
CA GLY A 621 14.33 18.69 -13.94
C GLY A 621 14.97 17.51 -14.68
N SER A 622 16.07 16.93 -14.17
CA SER A 622 16.79 15.84 -14.83
C SER A 622 15.97 14.53 -14.89
N TYR A 623 16.30 13.67 -15.85
CA TYR A 623 15.71 12.35 -16.00
C TYR A 623 16.19 11.43 -14.88
N VAL A 624 15.25 10.81 -14.17
CA VAL A 624 15.54 9.80 -13.16
C VAL A 624 15.21 8.41 -13.71
N ASN A 625 16.10 7.45 -13.46
CA ASN A 625 15.91 6.08 -13.92
C ASN A 625 14.63 5.44 -13.31
N PRO A 626 13.76 4.80 -14.10
CA PRO A 626 12.52 4.16 -13.64
C PRO A 626 12.70 3.14 -12.51
N GLY A 627 13.77 2.34 -12.55
CA GLY A 627 14.07 1.36 -11.50
C GLY A 627 14.34 2.04 -10.15
N LYS A 628 14.98 3.21 -10.16
CA LYS A 628 15.21 4.01 -8.96
C LYS A 628 13.93 4.69 -8.47
N LEU A 629 13.10 5.20 -9.37
CA LEU A 629 11.82 5.84 -9.02
C LEU A 629 10.87 4.84 -8.37
N SER A 630 10.69 3.67 -8.97
CA SER A 630 9.85 2.60 -8.40
C SER A 630 10.36 2.11 -7.05
N GLN A 631 11.68 2.00 -6.86
CA GLN A 631 12.26 1.68 -5.55
C GLN A 631 12.00 2.81 -4.53
N THR A 632 12.21 4.07 -4.94
CA THR A 632 11.99 5.24 -4.09
C THR A 632 10.55 5.32 -3.61
N ALA A 633 9.58 5.08 -4.53
CA ALA A 633 8.16 5.05 -4.20
C ALA A 633 7.82 3.96 -3.18
N ARG A 634 8.37 2.76 -3.32
CA ARG A 634 8.18 1.66 -2.34
C ARG A 634 8.81 1.94 -0.98
N SER A 635 9.93 2.67 -0.94
CA SER A 635 10.57 3.07 0.32
C SER A 635 10.03 4.37 0.90
N PHE A 636 9.03 5.00 0.27
CA PHE A 636 8.56 6.31 0.68
C PHE A 636 7.70 6.19 1.94
N SER A 637 8.15 6.81 3.04
CA SER A 637 7.50 6.73 4.35
C SER A 637 6.08 7.28 4.36
N LEU A 638 5.78 8.31 3.55
CA LEU A 638 4.43 8.87 3.42
C LEU A 638 3.43 7.88 2.81
N TYR A 639 3.91 6.85 2.12
CA TYR A 639 3.10 5.74 1.60
C TYR A 639 3.17 4.50 2.50
N GLY A 640 3.68 4.62 3.73
CA GLY A 640 3.78 3.50 4.66
C GLY A 640 4.73 2.39 4.20
N MET A 641 5.70 2.72 3.32
CA MET A 641 6.59 1.75 2.69
C MET A 641 5.83 0.62 1.94
N ASP A 642 4.70 0.97 1.31
CA ASP A 642 3.87 0.02 0.57
C ASP A 642 4.65 -0.58 -0.62
N SER A 643 4.47 -1.88 -0.87
CA SER A 643 5.12 -2.59 -1.99
C SER A 643 4.45 -2.36 -3.35
N HIS A 644 3.20 -1.88 -3.34
CA HIS A 644 2.35 -1.54 -4.49
C HIS A 644 1.87 -0.07 -4.48
N PRO A 645 2.75 0.94 -4.40
CA PRO A 645 2.35 2.35 -4.43
C PRO A 645 2.08 2.79 -5.88
N TYR A 646 1.23 2.05 -6.58
CA TYR A 646 0.89 2.26 -7.99
C TYR A 646 -0.50 1.71 -8.30
N SER A 647 -1.23 2.37 -9.20
CA SER A 647 -2.39 1.72 -9.84
C SER A 647 -1.92 0.73 -10.90
N LEU A 648 -2.70 -0.32 -11.12
CA LEU A 648 -2.39 -1.39 -12.07
C LEU A 648 -3.57 -1.61 -13.02
N THR A 649 -3.31 -1.49 -14.31
CA THR A 649 -4.26 -1.83 -15.37
C THR A 649 -3.94 -3.21 -15.93
N VAL A 650 -4.96 -4.08 -15.94
CA VAL A 650 -4.90 -5.44 -16.49
C VAL A 650 -5.75 -5.50 -17.75
N TYR A 651 -5.16 -6.05 -18.81
CA TYR A 651 -5.81 -6.18 -20.11
C TYR A 651 -6.18 -7.63 -20.40
N ASP A 652 -7.21 -7.84 -21.23
CA ASP A 652 -7.69 -9.15 -21.68
C ASP A 652 -6.65 -9.96 -22.49
N GLY A 653 -5.61 -9.29 -22.99
CA GLY A 653 -4.59 -9.90 -23.86
C GLY A 653 -5.01 -10.00 -25.33
N SER A 654 -6.18 -9.48 -25.71
CA SER A 654 -6.63 -9.45 -27.10
C SER A 654 -5.98 -8.30 -27.88
N ALA A 655 -6.07 -8.37 -29.20
CA ALA A 655 -5.61 -7.29 -30.08
C ALA A 655 -6.38 -5.97 -29.91
N LEU A 656 -7.52 -6.00 -29.20
CA LEU A 656 -8.30 -4.81 -28.88
C LEU A 656 -7.77 -4.08 -27.64
N ASN A 657 -6.87 -4.70 -26.87
CA ASN A 657 -6.29 -4.17 -25.64
C ASN A 657 -7.37 -3.68 -24.67
N GLU A 658 -8.35 -4.54 -24.40
CA GLU A 658 -9.45 -4.16 -23.53
C GLU A 658 -9.04 -4.27 -22.06
N VAL A 659 -9.41 -3.27 -21.27
CA VAL A 659 -9.16 -3.26 -19.83
C VAL A 659 -10.19 -4.16 -19.15
N VAL A 660 -9.72 -5.22 -18.50
CA VAL A 660 -10.56 -6.17 -17.75
C VAL A 660 -10.57 -5.86 -16.27
N GLU A 661 -9.45 -5.41 -15.70
CA GLU A 661 -9.38 -5.00 -14.31
C GLU A 661 -8.49 -3.77 -14.13
N GLU A 662 -8.86 -2.90 -13.19
CA GLU A 662 -8.05 -1.77 -12.77
C GLU A 662 -7.99 -1.70 -11.25
N TYR A 663 -6.78 -1.75 -10.70
CA TYR A 663 -6.52 -1.67 -9.27
C TYR A 663 -6.08 -0.26 -8.89
N GLY A 664 -6.63 0.25 -7.80
CA GLY A 664 -6.09 1.42 -7.11
C GLY A 664 -4.71 1.17 -6.49
N PRO A 665 -4.00 2.22 -6.06
CA PRO A 665 -2.72 2.07 -5.37
C PRO A 665 -2.87 1.48 -3.96
N GLY A 666 -1.92 0.62 -3.60
CA GLY A 666 -1.76 0.03 -2.27
C GLY A 666 -1.82 -1.49 -2.28
N LYS A 667 -0.95 -2.15 -1.51
CA LYS A 667 -0.87 -3.62 -1.44
C LYS A 667 -2.21 -4.24 -1.11
N ASN A 668 -2.94 -3.65 -0.16
CA ASN A 668 -4.23 -4.15 0.28
C ASN A 668 -5.20 -4.29 -0.92
N TRP A 669 -5.40 -3.22 -1.69
CA TRP A 669 -6.24 -3.21 -2.89
C TRP A 669 -5.92 -4.36 -3.86
N HIS A 670 -4.63 -4.60 -4.09
CA HIS A 670 -4.14 -5.64 -5.00
C HIS A 670 -4.36 -7.04 -4.45
N THR A 671 -4.18 -7.25 -3.14
CA THR A 671 -4.26 -8.58 -2.52
C THR A 671 -5.67 -9.03 -2.14
N THR A 672 -6.57 -8.08 -1.89
CA THR A 672 -7.96 -8.38 -1.50
C THR A 672 -8.94 -8.37 -2.67
N GLY A 673 -8.44 -8.20 -3.91
CA GLY A 673 -9.26 -8.21 -5.11
C GLY A 673 -10.21 -7.00 -5.24
N HIS A 674 -9.88 -5.88 -4.58
CA HIS A 674 -10.62 -4.63 -4.73
C HIS A 674 -10.14 -3.93 -6.01
N SER A 675 -10.78 -4.27 -7.13
CA SER A 675 -10.53 -3.69 -8.45
C SER A 675 -11.83 -3.37 -9.15
N VAL A 676 -11.76 -2.40 -10.06
CA VAL A 676 -12.84 -2.17 -11.04
C VAL A 676 -12.73 -3.28 -12.08
N LYS A 677 -13.80 -4.04 -12.30
CA LYS A 677 -13.85 -5.13 -13.27
C LYS A 677 -14.76 -4.80 -14.43
N ASN A 678 -14.34 -5.06 -15.66
CA ASN A 678 -15.12 -4.84 -16.86
C ASN A 678 -15.33 -6.15 -17.62
N ASP A 679 -16.60 -6.52 -17.83
CA ASP A 679 -16.98 -7.66 -18.66
C ASP A 679 -17.66 -7.19 -19.94
N ARG A 680 -17.14 -7.67 -21.09
CA ARG A 680 -17.81 -7.52 -22.36
C ARG A 680 -18.94 -8.51 -22.51
N MET A 681 -20.09 -8.01 -22.97
CA MET A 681 -21.25 -8.83 -23.23
C MET A 681 -22.15 -8.21 -24.30
N THR A 682 -23.31 -8.81 -24.47
CA THR A 682 -24.38 -8.28 -25.32
C THR A 682 -25.68 -8.22 -24.54
N ASN A 683 -26.72 -7.62 -25.10
CA ASN A 683 -28.04 -7.47 -24.47
C ASN A 683 -28.87 -8.78 -24.34
N VAL A 684 -28.24 -9.94 -24.14
CA VAL A 684 -28.91 -11.24 -23.97
C VAL A 684 -29.60 -11.34 -22.61
N LEU A 685 -28.88 -11.00 -21.53
CA LEU A 685 -29.35 -11.13 -20.16
C LEU A 685 -30.05 -9.86 -19.64
N ALA A 686 -30.02 -8.78 -20.42
CA ALA A 686 -30.54 -7.48 -20.03
C ALA A 686 -31.33 -6.85 -21.17
N SER A 687 -32.66 -6.83 -21.03
CA SER A 687 -33.56 -6.20 -22.01
C SER A 687 -33.37 -4.68 -22.04
N VAL A 688 -33.25 -4.12 -23.25
CA VAL A 688 -33.08 -2.69 -23.52
C VAL A 688 -34.27 -2.20 -24.34
N ARG A 689 -34.94 -1.13 -23.90
CA ARG A 689 -36.06 -0.53 -24.62
C ARG A 689 -35.59 0.25 -25.85
N LEU A 690 -36.33 0.11 -26.95
CA LEU A 690 -36.10 0.82 -28.21
C LEU A 690 -36.85 2.14 -28.20
N TYR A 691 -36.20 3.19 -27.71
CA TYR A 691 -36.68 4.56 -27.80
C TYR A 691 -36.20 5.25 -29.09
N GLY A 692 -37.02 6.14 -29.62
CA GLY A 692 -36.67 6.96 -30.77
C GLY A 692 -37.38 8.30 -30.76
N VAL A 693 -37.08 9.12 -31.76
CA VAL A 693 -37.73 10.42 -31.98
C VAL A 693 -38.69 10.29 -33.16
N GLY A 694 -39.97 10.58 -32.91
CA GLY A 694 -41.03 10.59 -33.92
C GLY A 694 -41.26 11.97 -34.51
N GLU A 695 -42.36 12.11 -35.27
CA GLU A 695 -42.78 13.42 -35.78
C GLU A 695 -43.09 14.39 -34.64
N ASN A 696 -42.95 15.70 -34.92
CA ASN A 696 -43.18 16.79 -33.96
C ASN A 696 -42.43 16.62 -32.63
N PHE A 697 -41.19 16.11 -32.68
CA PHE A 697 -40.34 15.87 -31.51
C PHE A 697 -41.00 14.99 -30.42
N SER A 698 -41.86 14.05 -30.83
CA SER A 698 -42.44 13.09 -29.89
C SER A 698 -41.46 11.97 -29.53
N LEU A 699 -41.50 11.49 -28.29
CA LEU A 699 -40.77 10.29 -27.89
C LEU A 699 -41.54 9.05 -28.35
N THR A 700 -40.90 8.14 -29.08
CA THR A 700 -41.49 6.85 -29.46
C THR A 700 -40.86 5.72 -28.65
N MET A 701 -41.69 4.79 -28.17
CA MET A 701 -41.24 3.52 -27.61
C MET A 701 -41.74 2.41 -28.54
N SER A 702 -40.82 1.71 -29.21
CA SER A 702 -41.14 0.79 -30.31
C SER A 702 -40.99 -0.70 -29.95
N GLY A 703 -40.68 -1.01 -28.69
CA GLY A 703 -40.48 -2.36 -28.19
C GLY A 703 -39.12 -2.51 -27.49
N LEU A 704 -38.53 -3.70 -27.59
CA LEU A 704 -37.21 -4.01 -27.07
C LEU A 704 -36.24 -4.27 -28.22
N TYR A 705 -34.95 -3.99 -28.00
CA TYR A 705 -33.91 -4.46 -28.91
C TYR A 705 -33.84 -5.99 -28.90
N SER A 706 -33.65 -6.60 -30.07
CA SER A 706 -33.44 -8.04 -30.17
C SER A 706 -32.16 -8.47 -29.42
N PRO A 707 -32.11 -9.68 -28.83
CA PRO A 707 -30.90 -10.18 -28.19
C PRO A 707 -29.69 -10.19 -29.15
N CYS A 708 -28.48 -10.05 -28.60
CA CYS A 708 -27.21 -10.02 -29.35
C CYS A 708 -27.10 -8.89 -30.39
N THR A 709 -27.80 -7.76 -30.22
CA THR A 709 -27.74 -6.64 -31.19
C THR A 709 -26.98 -5.42 -30.70
N LEU A 710 -26.81 -5.29 -29.38
CA LEU A 710 -26.10 -4.20 -28.73
C LEU A 710 -24.78 -4.69 -28.15
N ASP A 711 -23.76 -3.84 -28.22
CA ASP A 711 -22.53 -4.00 -27.45
C ASP A 711 -22.82 -3.59 -26.02
N ALA A 712 -22.34 -4.35 -25.04
CA ALA A 712 -22.61 -4.08 -23.64
C ALA A 712 -21.35 -4.27 -22.80
N VAL A 713 -21.14 -3.38 -21.85
CA VAL A 713 -20.08 -3.48 -20.83
C VAL A 713 -20.74 -3.56 -19.47
N ARG A 714 -20.42 -4.59 -18.69
CA ARG A 714 -20.74 -4.65 -17.26
C ARG A 714 -19.50 -4.19 -16.49
N THR A 715 -19.63 -3.13 -15.73
CA THR A 715 -18.59 -2.65 -14.82
C THR A 715 -19.00 -2.97 -13.39
N THR A 716 -18.14 -3.62 -12.64
CA THR A 716 -18.27 -3.82 -11.20
C THR A 716 -17.23 -2.94 -10.54
N ASP A 717 -17.66 -2.01 -9.69
CA ASP A 717 -16.73 -1.16 -8.93
C ASP A 717 -16.08 -1.92 -7.77
N GLU A 718 -15.18 -1.25 -7.06
CA GLU A 718 -14.36 -1.86 -6.01
C GLU A 718 -15.15 -2.20 -4.74
N ASP A 719 -16.39 -1.69 -4.63
CA ASP A 719 -17.35 -2.00 -3.57
C ASP A 719 -18.37 -3.07 -4.02
N GLY A 720 -18.26 -3.57 -5.24
CA GLY A 720 -19.15 -4.59 -5.81
C GLY A 720 -20.44 -4.07 -6.44
N ASN A 721 -20.59 -2.74 -6.62
CA ASN A 721 -21.76 -2.19 -7.30
C ASN A 721 -21.64 -2.38 -8.81
N VAL A 722 -22.73 -2.83 -9.43
CA VAL A 722 -22.76 -3.18 -10.85
C VAL A 722 -23.42 -2.09 -11.68
N THR A 723 -22.77 -1.73 -12.78
CA THR A 723 -23.27 -0.82 -13.81
C THR A 723 -23.22 -1.50 -15.17
N TYR A 724 -24.25 -1.33 -15.99
CA TYR A 724 -24.23 -1.76 -17.39
C TYR A 724 -24.31 -0.56 -18.31
N GLU A 725 -23.50 -0.57 -19.36
CA GLU A 725 -23.60 0.38 -20.46
C GLU A 725 -23.89 -0.35 -21.77
N PHE A 726 -24.97 0.01 -22.45
CA PHE A 726 -25.37 -0.57 -23.73
C PHE A 726 -25.17 0.43 -24.86
N ARG A 727 -24.46 0.01 -25.91
CA ARG A 727 -24.14 0.82 -27.08
C ARG A 727 -24.73 0.23 -28.35
N ASP A 728 -25.10 1.11 -29.26
CA ASP A 728 -25.45 0.70 -30.63
C ASP A 728 -24.22 0.36 -31.47
N LYS A 729 -24.45 -0.12 -32.69
CA LYS A 729 -23.38 -0.51 -33.63
C LYS A 729 -22.49 0.66 -34.11
N THR A 730 -22.88 1.90 -33.81
CA THR A 730 -22.09 3.10 -34.09
C THR A 730 -21.33 3.59 -32.86
N GLY A 731 -21.42 2.87 -31.74
CA GLY A 731 -20.73 3.18 -30.49
C GLY A 731 -21.47 4.19 -29.59
N ARG A 732 -22.73 4.54 -29.89
CA ARG A 732 -23.51 5.50 -29.10
C ARG A 732 -24.17 4.79 -27.92
N THR A 733 -24.01 5.33 -26.71
CA THR A 733 -24.63 4.80 -25.48
C THR A 733 -26.13 5.03 -25.49
N LEU A 734 -26.91 3.95 -25.53
CA LEU A 734 -28.37 3.97 -25.53
C LEU A 734 -28.95 3.90 -24.12
N LEU A 735 -28.31 3.13 -23.24
CA LEU A 735 -28.74 2.89 -21.86
C LEU A 735 -27.52 2.79 -20.96
N THR A 736 -27.56 3.52 -19.84
CA THR A 736 -26.74 3.24 -18.66
C THR A 736 -27.67 2.74 -17.56
N ARG A 737 -27.41 1.55 -17.03
CA ARG A 737 -28.21 0.89 -15.99
C ARG A 737 -27.35 0.75 -14.73
N GLN A 738 -27.74 1.43 -13.66
CA GLN A 738 -27.16 1.22 -12.34
C GLN A 738 -27.95 0.12 -11.62
N MET A 739 -27.26 -0.83 -10.98
CA MET A 739 -27.90 -1.85 -10.16
C MET A 739 -27.88 -1.47 -8.68
N ASN A 740 -28.99 -1.72 -7.99
CA ASN A 740 -29.08 -1.73 -6.53
C ASN A 740 -29.56 -3.12 -6.09
N GLY A 741 -28.62 -4.04 -5.86
CA GLY A 741 -28.92 -5.48 -5.82
C GLY A 741 -29.52 -5.93 -7.17
N ASP A 742 -30.73 -6.49 -7.14
CA ASP A 742 -31.46 -6.92 -8.34
C ASP A 742 -32.30 -5.79 -8.98
N GLU A 743 -32.39 -4.62 -8.35
CA GLU A 743 -33.18 -3.50 -8.86
C GLU A 743 -32.38 -2.67 -9.88
N ALA A 744 -32.93 -2.50 -11.09
CA ALA A 744 -32.30 -1.75 -12.16
C ALA A 744 -32.81 -0.30 -12.23
N HIS A 745 -31.88 0.65 -12.25
CA HIS A 745 -32.16 2.07 -12.46
C HIS A 745 -31.64 2.53 -13.82
N ASP A 746 -32.57 2.59 -14.79
CA ASP A 746 -32.26 2.83 -16.20
C ASP A 746 -32.21 4.32 -16.56
N THR A 747 -31.11 4.77 -17.17
CA THR A 747 -31.03 6.07 -17.85
C THR A 747 -30.88 5.87 -19.35
N TYR A 748 -31.91 6.22 -20.11
CA TYR A 748 -31.88 6.10 -21.57
C TYR A 748 -31.45 7.41 -22.24
N THR A 749 -30.58 7.29 -23.23
CA THR A 749 -30.22 8.38 -24.14
C THR A 749 -30.84 8.11 -25.51
N VAL A 750 -31.67 9.04 -25.98
CA VAL A 750 -32.47 8.88 -27.20
C VAL A 750 -31.96 9.83 -28.26
N TYR A 751 -31.60 9.27 -29.41
CA TYR A 751 -31.01 9.99 -30.52
C TYR A 751 -32.02 10.22 -31.66
N ASP A 752 -31.88 11.33 -32.36
CA ASP A 752 -32.52 11.50 -33.68
C ASP A 752 -31.73 10.78 -34.79
N ASN A 753 -32.23 10.89 -36.03
CA ASN A 753 -31.60 10.28 -37.21
C ASN A 753 -30.26 10.93 -37.61
N TYR A 754 -29.94 12.11 -37.08
CA TYR A 754 -28.66 12.80 -37.28
C TYR A 754 -27.64 12.47 -36.18
N GLY A 755 -28.06 11.73 -35.15
CA GLY A 755 -27.22 11.36 -34.01
C GLY A 755 -27.17 12.40 -32.91
N ASN A 756 -28.06 13.40 -32.92
CA ASN A 756 -28.18 14.36 -31.83
C ASN A 756 -28.97 13.73 -30.67
N VAL A 757 -28.58 14.03 -29.43
CA VAL A 757 -29.31 13.58 -28.22
C VAL A 757 -30.56 14.41 -28.04
N CYS A 758 -31.74 13.86 -28.30
CA CYS A 758 -33.01 14.58 -28.15
C CYS A 758 -33.66 14.39 -26.78
N PHE A 759 -33.48 13.22 -26.17
CA PHE A 759 -33.99 12.95 -24.83
C PHE A 759 -32.94 12.25 -23.98
N ILE A 760 -32.86 12.63 -22.71
CA ILE A 760 -32.29 11.78 -21.66
C ILE A 760 -33.42 11.48 -20.69
N LEU A 761 -33.71 10.21 -20.49
CA LEU A 761 -34.78 9.71 -19.64
C LEU A 761 -34.16 9.11 -18.37
N PRO A 762 -34.16 9.82 -17.24
CA PRO A 762 -33.71 9.27 -15.96
C PRO A 762 -34.62 8.11 -15.50
N PRO A 763 -34.24 7.35 -14.44
CA PRO A 763 -34.95 6.13 -14.01
C PRO A 763 -36.46 6.29 -13.87
N LEU A 764 -36.92 7.30 -13.12
CA LEU A 764 -38.36 7.56 -12.93
C LEU A 764 -39.10 7.85 -14.23
N ALA A 765 -38.45 8.47 -15.22
CA ALA A 765 -39.04 8.70 -16.54
C ALA A 765 -39.12 7.39 -17.34
N ALA A 766 -38.03 6.61 -17.36
CA ALA A 766 -37.94 5.33 -18.06
C ALA A 766 -38.99 4.33 -17.54
N ASP A 767 -39.15 4.23 -16.22
CA ASP A 767 -40.12 3.33 -15.56
C ASP A 767 -41.57 3.73 -15.80
N SER A 768 -41.81 5.02 -16.03
CA SER A 768 -43.15 5.54 -16.32
C SER A 768 -43.54 5.44 -17.80
N LEU A 769 -42.56 5.31 -18.71
CA LEU A 769 -42.74 5.42 -20.17
C LEU A 769 -42.52 4.09 -20.89
N MET A 770 -43.12 3.01 -20.38
CA MET A 770 -42.90 1.64 -20.85
C MET A 770 -43.91 1.12 -21.89
N ALA A 771 -44.99 1.83 -22.19
CA ALA A 771 -45.97 1.34 -23.17
C ALA A 771 -45.49 1.60 -24.60
N VAL A 772 -45.66 0.63 -25.50
CA VAL A 772 -45.33 0.74 -26.93
C VAL A 772 -46.29 1.74 -27.59
N LYS A 773 -45.89 3.00 -27.66
CA LYS A 773 -46.64 4.13 -28.23
C LYS A 773 -45.74 5.35 -28.40
N SER A 774 -46.30 6.40 -29.00
CA SER A 774 -45.69 7.73 -29.02
C SER A 774 -46.23 8.59 -27.87
N TYR A 775 -45.32 9.28 -27.18
CA TYR A 775 -45.60 10.25 -26.13
C TYR A 775 -45.32 11.64 -26.67
N ALA A 776 -46.33 12.51 -26.66
CA ALA A 776 -46.13 13.92 -26.95
C ALA A 776 -45.15 14.53 -25.94
N GLU A 777 -44.32 15.48 -26.37
CA GLU A 777 -43.38 16.18 -25.48
C GLU A 777 -44.10 16.79 -24.25
N SER A 778 -45.35 17.23 -24.41
CA SER A 778 -46.19 17.77 -23.34
C SER A 778 -46.64 16.74 -22.29
N HIS A 779 -46.27 15.47 -22.42
CA HIS A 779 -46.60 14.44 -21.45
C HIS A 779 -46.05 14.80 -20.05
N PRO A 780 -46.85 14.71 -18.97
CA PRO A 780 -46.45 15.19 -17.65
C PRO A 780 -45.13 14.59 -17.13
N VAL A 781 -44.88 13.31 -17.43
CA VAL A 781 -43.63 12.62 -17.04
C VAL A 781 -42.41 13.22 -17.75
N LEU A 782 -42.51 13.47 -19.07
CA LEU A 782 -41.42 14.09 -19.82
C LEU A 782 -41.17 15.51 -19.33
N GLN A 783 -42.24 16.26 -19.10
CA GLN A 783 -42.15 17.64 -18.61
C GLN A 783 -41.52 17.74 -17.21
N LYS A 784 -41.73 16.74 -16.36
CA LYS A 784 -41.24 16.70 -14.98
C LYS A 784 -39.83 16.12 -14.86
N TYR A 785 -39.49 15.07 -15.62
CA TYR A 785 -38.31 14.25 -15.36
C TYR A 785 -37.29 14.18 -16.50
N ALA A 786 -37.66 14.44 -17.76
CA ALA A 786 -36.75 14.25 -18.88
C ALA A 786 -35.89 15.50 -19.15
N TYR A 787 -34.68 15.27 -19.65
CA TYR A 787 -33.94 16.29 -20.39
C TYR A 787 -34.38 16.24 -21.85
N ILE A 788 -34.69 17.38 -22.44
CA ILE A 788 -35.20 17.45 -23.83
C ILE A 788 -34.38 18.48 -24.60
N TYR A 789 -33.94 18.09 -25.80
CA TYR A 789 -33.12 18.93 -26.66
C TYR A 789 -33.64 18.91 -28.09
N HIS A 790 -33.75 20.09 -28.71
CA HIS A 790 -34.01 20.21 -30.14
C HIS A 790 -32.88 20.94 -30.83
N TYR A 791 -32.69 20.56 -32.09
CA TYR A 791 -31.61 21.03 -32.91
C TYR A 791 -32.16 21.71 -34.16
N ASP A 792 -31.44 22.71 -34.65
CA ASP A 792 -31.70 23.27 -35.98
C ASP A 792 -31.11 22.38 -37.09
N LYS A 793 -31.29 22.80 -38.35
CA LYS A 793 -30.76 22.10 -39.53
C LYS A 793 -29.22 22.02 -39.60
N TYR A 794 -28.51 22.72 -38.71
CA TYR A 794 -27.05 22.73 -38.60
C TYR A 794 -26.56 21.93 -37.38
N ASN A 795 -27.44 21.13 -36.73
CA ASN A 795 -27.15 20.36 -35.52
C ASN A 795 -26.77 21.24 -34.31
N ARG A 796 -27.26 22.48 -34.24
CA ARG A 796 -27.03 23.36 -33.08
C ARG A 796 -28.21 23.27 -32.13
N CYS A 797 -27.95 23.12 -30.83
CA CYS A 797 -28.99 22.97 -29.81
C CYS A 797 -29.72 24.30 -29.58
N ILE A 798 -30.91 24.44 -30.15
CA ILE A 798 -31.73 25.65 -30.05
C ILE A 798 -32.73 25.59 -28.90
N TYR A 799 -33.09 24.37 -28.47
CA TYR A 799 -34.01 24.12 -27.36
C TYR A 799 -33.32 23.25 -26.33
N LYS A 800 -33.30 23.68 -25.06
CA LYS A 800 -32.81 22.87 -23.95
C LYS A 800 -33.77 22.95 -22.78
N LYS A 801 -34.39 21.84 -22.43
CA LYS A 801 -35.24 21.72 -21.24
C LYS A 801 -34.58 20.80 -20.23
N LEU A 802 -34.46 21.28 -19.00
CA LEU A 802 -34.03 20.48 -17.85
C LEU A 802 -35.26 19.94 -17.11
N PRO A 803 -35.13 18.84 -16.35
CA PRO A 803 -36.22 18.29 -15.54
C PRO A 803 -36.84 19.34 -14.62
N GLY A 804 -38.17 19.48 -14.67
CA GLY A 804 -38.91 20.42 -13.83
C GLY A 804 -38.78 21.91 -14.20
N CYS A 805 -37.92 22.26 -15.17
CA CYS A 805 -37.70 23.64 -15.61
C CYS A 805 -38.47 23.96 -16.90
N ASP A 806 -38.82 25.22 -17.11
CA ASP A 806 -39.19 25.72 -18.43
C ASP A 806 -37.97 25.69 -19.37
N PRO A 807 -38.17 25.51 -20.70
CA PRO A 807 -37.05 25.39 -21.64
C PRO A 807 -36.26 26.68 -21.77
N VAL A 808 -34.98 26.55 -22.11
CA VAL A 808 -34.10 27.63 -22.57
C VAL A 808 -34.03 27.58 -24.09
N TYR A 809 -34.25 28.73 -24.72
CA TYR A 809 -34.08 28.92 -26.16
C TYR A 809 -32.74 29.59 -26.45
N THR A 810 -32.05 29.16 -27.50
CA THR A 810 -30.79 29.73 -27.97
C THR A 810 -30.90 30.07 -29.45
N ILE A 811 -30.42 31.25 -29.83
CA ILE A 811 -30.28 31.67 -31.23
C ILE A 811 -28.80 31.90 -31.52
N TYR A 812 -28.36 31.34 -32.64
CA TYR A 812 -26.98 31.42 -33.10
C TYR A 812 -26.87 32.38 -34.28
N ASP A 813 -25.72 33.04 -34.40
CA ASP A 813 -25.38 33.79 -35.60
C ASP A 813 -24.86 32.85 -36.72
N ALA A 814 -24.42 33.45 -37.83
CA ALA A 814 -23.87 32.72 -38.97
C ALA A 814 -22.47 32.13 -38.72
N ALA A 815 -21.85 32.44 -37.59
CA ALA A 815 -20.55 31.91 -37.17
C ALA A 815 -20.70 30.91 -36.01
N ASP A 816 -21.91 30.37 -35.81
CA ASP A 816 -22.26 29.39 -34.78
C ASP A 816 -22.05 29.86 -33.33
N ARG A 817 -22.11 31.17 -33.10
CA ARG A 817 -21.99 31.76 -31.75
C ARG A 817 -23.37 32.01 -31.16
N PRO A 818 -23.62 31.65 -29.89
CA PRO A 818 -24.89 31.96 -29.23
C PRO A 818 -24.98 33.48 -29.01
N VAL A 819 -25.93 34.12 -29.69
CA VAL A 819 -26.12 35.58 -29.67
C VAL A 819 -27.36 36.00 -28.91
N PHE A 820 -28.37 35.12 -28.79
CA PHE A 820 -29.49 35.32 -27.90
C PHE A 820 -29.81 34.07 -27.10
N THR A 821 -30.16 34.25 -25.83
CA THR A 821 -30.71 33.18 -24.98
C THR A 821 -31.92 33.68 -24.20
N GLN A 822 -32.89 32.79 -23.98
CA GLN A 822 -34.07 33.08 -23.16
C GLN A 822 -34.47 31.87 -22.33
N ASP A 823 -34.38 32.01 -21.02
CA ASP A 823 -34.97 31.05 -20.08
C ASP A 823 -36.48 31.30 -19.83
N GLY A 824 -37.11 30.42 -19.05
CA GLY A 824 -38.54 30.53 -18.73
C GLY A 824 -38.95 31.79 -17.94
N GLU A 825 -38.11 32.27 -17.03
CA GLU A 825 -38.41 33.46 -16.23
C GLU A 825 -38.27 34.75 -17.06
N GLN A 826 -37.24 34.80 -17.91
CA GLN A 826 -37.07 35.85 -18.90
C GLN A 826 -38.25 35.89 -19.86
N ARG A 827 -38.74 34.72 -20.29
CA ARG A 827 -39.93 34.64 -21.17
C ARG A 827 -41.19 35.22 -20.53
N LYS A 828 -41.42 35.00 -19.23
CA LYS A 828 -42.54 35.62 -18.48
C LYS A 828 -42.47 37.15 -18.48
N ARG A 829 -41.27 37.73 -18.62
CA ARG A 829 -41.03 39.18 -18.69
C ARG A 829 -40.80 39.71 -20.11
N ASN A 830 -40.91 38.84 -21.13
CA ASN A 830 -40.57 39.14 -22.53
C ASN A 830 -39.13 39.65 -22.70
N GLU A 831 -38.18 39.01 -22.02
CA GLU A 831 -36.76 39.36 -22.01
C GLU A 831 -35.93 38.30 -22.76
N TRP A 832 -34.85 38.73 -23.41
CA TRP A 832 -33.80 37.91 -23.99
C TRP A 832 -32.45 38.44 -23.54
N SER A 833 -31.56 37.56 -23.11
CA SER A 833 -30.15 37.90 -22.99
C SER A 833 -29.56 37.96 -24.40
N PHE A 834 -28.74 38.97 -24.67
CA PHE A 834 -28.02 39.07 -25.93
C PHE A 834 -26.53 39.28 -25.71
N SER A 835 -25.72 38.82 -26.66
CA SER A 835 -24.27 38.97 -26.70
C SER A 835 -23.84 39.26 -28.13
N ILE A 836 -23.17 40.40 -28.33
CA ILE A 836 -22.65 40.83 -29.63
C ILE A 836 -21.13 40.74 -29.59
N PRO A 837 -20.53 39.79 -30.31
CA PRO A 837 -19.10 39.69 -30.47
C PRO A 837 -18.55 40.59 -31.60
N ASP A 838 -17.28 40.96 -31.52
CA ASP A 838 -16.54 41.61 -32.61
C ASP A 838 -16.11 40.61 -33.71
N GLY A 839 -15.38 41.12 -34.71
CA GLY A 839 -14.84 40.30 -35.81
C GLY A 839 -13.80 39.25 -35.40
N PHE A 840 -13.29 39.32 -34.17
CA PHE A 840 -12.37 38.34 -33.58
C PHE A 840 -13.07 37.39 -32.58
N GLY A 841 -14.39 37.52 -32.39
CA GLY A 841 -15.17 36.66 -31.50
C GLY A 841 -15.21 37.09 -30.04
N ARG A 842 -14.64 38.25 -29.68
CA ARG A 842 -14.69 38.77 -28.31
C ARG A 842 -16.03 39.47 -28.07
N VAL A 843 -16.72 39.18 -26.97
CA VAL A 843 -17.97 39.85 -26.61
C VAL A 843 -17.69 41.32 -26.32
N VAL A 844 -18.25 42.22 -27.14
CA VAL A 844 -18.08 43.69 -26.99
C VAL A 844 -19.31 44.37 -26.40
N LEU A 845 -20.47 43.72 -26.47
CA LEU A 845 -21.70 44.21 -25.85
C LEU A 845 -22.57 43.03 -25.42
N SER A 846 -23.08 43.08 -24.20
CA SER A 846 -24.09 42.13 -23.72
C SER A 846 -25.14 42.84 -22.88
N GLY A 847 -26.31 42.23 -22.75
CA GLY A 847 -27.39 42.79 -21.95
C GLY A 847 -28.71 42.05 -22.11
N ILE A 848 -29.79 42.70 -21.66
CA ILE A 848 -31.15 42.19 -21.79
C ILE A 848 -31.90 43.07 -22.80
N CYS A 849 -32.61 42.45 -23.74
CA CYS A 849 -33.50 43.13 -24.67
C CYS A 849 -34.92 42.55 -24.60
N LYS A 850 -35.90 43.32 -25.08
CA LYS A 850 -37.32 42.90 -25.17
C LYS A 850 -37.77 42.65 -26.60
N ASN A 851 -36.83 42.53 -27.52
CA ASN A 851 -37.11 42.20 -28.91
C ASN A 851 -37.66 40.75 -28.97
N GLN A 852 -38.45 40.44 -29.99
CA GLN A 852 -38.91 39.08 -30.27
C GLN A 852 -38.17 38.54 -31.50
N PRO A 853 -36.88 38.15 -31.38
CA PRO A 853 -36.16 37.53 -32.47
C PRO A 853 -36.87 36.23 -32.87
N ALA A 854 -36.90 35.95 -34.18
CA ALA A 854 -37.49 34.72 -34.68
C ALA A 854 -36.69 33.51 -34.18
N TYR A 855 -37.40 32.55 -33.59
CA TYR A 855 -36.84 31.31 -33.07
C TYR A 855 -37.53 30.13 -33.78
N GLY A 856 -36.77 29.31 -34.51
CA GLY A 856 -37.30 28.11 -35.18
C GLY A 856 -36.28 27.36 -36.04
N ALA A 857 -36.66 26.20 -36.58
CA ALA A 857 -35.76 25.35 -37.38
C ALA A 857 -35.23 26.02 -38.67
N GLU A 858 -35.86 27.11 -39.11
CA GLU A 858 -35.47 27.90 -40.29
C GLU A 858 -34.79 29.24 -39.95
N SER A 859 -34.63 29.62 -38.68
CA SER A 859 -34.09 30.93 -38.32
C SER A 859 -32.59 31.02 -38.60
N THR A 860 -32.22 31.53 -39.77
CA THR A 860 -30.98 32.30 -39.97
C THR A 860 -31.23 33.78 -39.67
N PRO A 861 -30.24 34.53 -39.17
CA PRO A 861 -30.37 35.97 -38.92
C PRO A 861 -30.85 36.78 -40.13
#